data_AF-A0A2Z5U2B9-F1
#
_entry.id   AF-A0A2Z5U2B9-F1
#
_cell.length_a   1.000
_cell.length_b   1.000
_cell.length_c   1.000
_cell.angle_alpha   90.00
_cell.angle_beta   90.00
_cell.angle_gamma   90.00
#
_symmetry.space_group_name_H-M   'P 1'
#
loop_
_entity.id
_entity.type
_entity.pdbx_description
1 polymer ?
#
loop_
_entity_poly.entity_id
_entity_poly.type
_entity_poly.pdbx_seq_one_letter_code
_entity_poly.pdbx_strand_id
1 'polypeptide(L)'
;MGPAPSSLILAPLVFLGTYPLPSQGLLFTPYKDTGINMDWNTGVLSTAVAGRLQPVLAAMPAGLRGLTWAFATGECGAEQFGGFSPASLASANVDRFVQAGRGYIVSTGGANGAFTCGTDAGFATFLQRFNSSALLGVDFDIEAGQTPAEVAALVQRVGTARQRYPGLRWSWTVATLGAASGENLGSAGLTVVQALQNAGLGWADQFVNLMVMDYGDASPYVCAVGATGRCDMGQSAINAAETLHALHGVPYANIELTPMIGGNDVTSNVFTLGDVATVVAYAKAKGLGGLHHWSFDRDVDCTLSYASDSCNSYGQAGTLGFTNAFLEALGNPVSPTLASPKLSPTFASPMAGPGAATPSASPQPASPGTARPLGACGAQWGGCPIGQCCSAYGYCGTGLAYCAAGCQPAYGICNAGGSPPTSGSSKSSPPPASSPALASSPQPVPGLLFTPYKDTGINMDWNTGVLSTAVAGRLQPVLAAMPAGLRGLTWAFATGECGAEQFGGFSPASLASANVDRFIQAGRGYIVSTGGANGAFICGTDAGFATFLQRFNSSALLGVDFDIEAGQTPAEVAALVQRVGTARQRYPGLRWSWTVATLGAASGENLGSAGLTVVQALQNAGLGWADQFVNLMVMDYGDASPYVCAVGATGRCDMGQSAINAAETLHALHGVPYANIELTPMIGGNDVTSNVFTLGDVATVVAYAKAKGLGGLHHWSFDRDVDCTLSYASDSCNSYGQAGTLGFTNAFLQALGNPTSALPVTSNKPLPSPSASPSTPRRSSSPSPRPSPRLPSWSPSPLPASPTLGKPASPASNKPVSVAAASRTPPPASYQPAASPLSSASSPPVPIASSFRRSPSPSPRASPRRVPDGACGPQWGVTCGASYCCSSSGYCGTTAAYCGAGCQAAYGTCSKGAGNSSAQTRRALDLDTPAGGANGGLAVSPAVVVFIGATAALLMLIAC
;
A
#
# COMPACT_ATOMS: atom_id res chain seq x y z
N MET A 1 83.31 40.80 9.86
CA MET A 1 83.19 40.06 8.59
C MET A 1 81.70 39.79 8.38
N GLY A 2 81.14 40.06 7.20
CA GLY A 2 79.77 39.63 6.85
C GLY A 2 79.78 38.22 6.20
N PRO A 3 78.69 37.80 5.51
CA PRO A 3 77.43 38.51 5.28
C PRO A 3 76.15 37.63 5.42
N ALA A 4 75.02 38.18 4.92
CA ALA A 4 73.77 37.53 4.49
C ALA A 4 72.62 37.37 5.52
N PRO A 5 71.33 37.46 5.07
CA PRO A 5 70.24 37.91 5.93
C PRO A 5 69.22 36.84 6.34
N SER A 6 68.54 37.09 7.46
CA SER A 6 67.34 36.34 7.89
C SER A 6 66.12 36.76 7.06
N SER A 7 65.60 35.85 6.24
CA SER A 7 64.32 36.08 5.55
C SER A 7 63.14 35.87 6.51
N LEU A 8 62.45 36.97 6.86
CA LEU A 8 61.06 36.88 7.31
C LEU A 8 60.23 36.29 6.16
N ILE A 9 59.49 35.22 6.43
CA ILE A 9 58.28 34.91 5.68
C ILE A 9 57.12 35.27 6.61
N LEU A 10 56.39 36.32 6.25
CA LEU A 10 55.07 36.55 6.82
C LEU A 10 54.16 35.41 6.34
N ALA A 11 53.86 34.47 7.22
CA ALA A 11 52.58 33.78 7.11
C ALA A 11 51.49 34.83 7.42
N PRO A 12 50.50 35.06 6.53
CA PRO A 12 49.41 35.97 6.86
C PRO A 12 48.64 35.38 8.03
N LEU A 13 48.35 36.21 9.05
CA LEU A 13 47.24 35.93 9.95
C LEU A 13 45.96 35.94 9.10
N VAL A 14 45.56 34.75 8.65
CA VAL A 14 44.17 34.52 8.27
C VAL A 14 43.39 34.62 9.57
N PHE A 15 42.82 35.79 9.81
CA PHE A 15 41.69 35.92 10.72
C PHE A 15 40.72 34.78 10.37
N LEU A 16 40.45 33.91 11.35
CA LEU A 16 39.22 33.12 11.34
C LEU A 16 38.08 34.10 11.57
N GLY A 17 37.78 34.89 10.54
CA GLY A 17 36.56 35.64 10.47
C GLY A 17 35.43 34.63 10.57
N THR A 18 34.64 34.75 11.62
CA THR A 18 33.30 34.18 11.66
C THR A 18 32.54 34.80 10.50
N TYR A 19 32.62 34.16 9.32
CA TYR A 19 31.69 34.45 8.24
C TYR A 19 30.30 34.24 8.84
N PRO A 20 29.45 35.28 8.93
CA PRO A 20 28.06 35.04 9.22
C PRO A 20 27.57 34.09 8.12
N LEU A 21 27.04 32.94 8.51
CA LEU A 21 26.28 32.11 7.59
C LEU A 21 25.28 33.06 6.90
N PRO A 22 25.18 33.05 5.56
CA PRO A 22 24.21 33.89 4.88
C PRO A 22 22.86 33.55 5.50
N SER A 23 22.17 34.57 6.03
CA SER A 23 20.87 34.40 6.67
C SER A 23 19.97 33.65 5.69
N GLN A 24 19.65 32.39 6.00
CA GLN A 24 18.88 31.55 5.09
C GLN A 24 17.47 32.12 5.02
N GLY A 25 17.26 32.97 4.03
CA GLY A 25 15.97 33.60 3.78
C GLY A 25 14.97 32.55 3.34
N LEU A 26 13.71 32.74 3.75
CA LEU A 26 12.58 31.92 3.36
C LEU A 26 12.58 31.73 1.83
N LEU A 27 12.79 30.47 1.41
CA LEU A 27 12.79 30.08 0.01
C LEU A 27 11.36 29.88 -0.48
N PHE A 28 11.01 30.41 -1.66
CA PHE A 28 9.73 30.10 -2.31
C PHE A 28 9.96 29.44 -3.68
N THR A 29 9.58 28.16 -3.78
CA THR A 29 9.66 27.36 -5.02
C THR A 29 8.46 26.42 -5.14
N PRO A 30 7.46 26.73 -6.01
CA PRO A 30 6.40 25.80 -6.35
C PRO A 30 6.94 24.47 -6.90
N TYR A 31 6.22 23.38 -6.66
CA TYR A 31 6.51 22.09 -7.27
C TYR A 31 6.05 22.10 -8.73
N LYS A 32 6.87 21.50 -9.59
CA LYS A 32 6.58 21.25 -10.98
C LYS A 32 6.77 19.76 -11.23
N ASP A 33 5.65 19.05 -11.33
CA ASP A 33 5.65 17.69 -11.85
C ASP A 33 6.21 17.70 -13.28
N THR A 34 7.20 16.86 -13.51
CA THR A 34 7.96 16.73 -14.75
C THR A 34 7.26 15.83 -15.77
N GLY A 35 6.32 14.98 -15.37
CA GLY A 35 5.45 14.23 -16.29
C GLY A 35 4.31 15.09 -16.85
N ILE A 36 3.74 15.99 -16.04
CA ILE A 36 2.67 16.91 -16.46
C ILE A 36 3.22 17.91 -17.50
N ASN A 37 2.53 18.08 -18.62
CA ASN A 37 2.82 19.13 -19.63
C ASN A 37 4.28 19.24 -20.10
N MET A 38 5.11 18.19 -20.02
CA MET A 38 6.49 18.22 -20.55
C MET A 38 6.51 18.13 -22.08
N ASP A 39 7.48 18.80 -22.72
CA ASP A 39 7.77 18.55 -24.13
C ASP A 39 8.64 17.28 -24.27
N TRP A 40 7.96 16.15 -24.42
CA TRP A 40 8.56 14.83 -24.60
C TRP A 40 9.51 14.70 -25.81
N ASN A 41 9.44 15.61 -26.78
CA ASN A 41 10.34 15.59 -27.95
C ASN A 41 11.71 16.23 -27.65
N THR A 42 11.75 17.20 -26.73
CA THR A 42 12.96 17.99 -26.43
C THR A 42 13.47 17.80 -25.01
N GLY A 43 12.67 17.20 -24.12
CA GLY A 43 12.94 17.10 -22.70
C GLY A 43 12.82 18.43 -21.94
N VAL A 44 12.34 19.51 -22.58
CA VAL A 44 12.23 20.82 -21.95
C VAL A 44 11.02 20.87 -21.03
N LEU A 45 11.26 21.20 -19.76
CA LEU A 45 10.22 21.43 -18.77
C LEU A 45 9.28 22.53 -19.26
N SER A 46 8.02 22.14 -19.43
CA SER A 46 6.99 22.95 -20.07
C SER A 46 5.70 22.89 -19.24
N THR A 47 4.78 23.80 -19.53
CA THR A 47 3.55 24.01 -18.78
C THR A 47 2.45 24.52 -19.70
N ALA A 48 1.19 24.21 -19.36
CA ALA A 48 0.01 24.72 -20.05
C ALA A 48 -0.79 25.75 -19.22
N VAL A 49 -0.29 26.20 -18.06
CA VAL A 49 -0.99 27.07 -17.09
C VAL A 49 -1.55 28.38 -17.71
N ALA A 50 -0.93 28.88 -18.79
CA ALA A 50 -1.37 30.05 -19.54
C ALA A 50 -2.30 29.72 -20.73
N GLY A 51 -2.97 28.55 -20.72
CA GLY A 51 -3.86 28.08 -21.79
C GLY A 51 -3.15 27.58 -23.06
N ARG A 52 -1.82 27.50 -23.06
CA ARG A 52 -1.00 26.95 -24.16
C ARG A 52 0.28 26.32 -23.62
N LEU A 53 0.73 25.25 -24.26
CA LEU A 53 2.01 24.62 -23.95
C LEU A 53 3.18 25.56 -24.28
N GLN A 54 4.02 25.85 -23.29
CA GLN A 54 5.24 26.66 -23.44
C GLN A 54 6.29 26.28 -22.38
N PRO A 55 7.59 26.56 -22.60
CA PRO A 55 8.63 26.29 -21.60
C PRO A 55 8.32 26.95 -20.26
N VAL A 56 8.52 26.24 -19.15
CA VAL A 56 8.11 26.71 -17.81
C VAL A 56 8.77 28.03 -17.43
N LEU A 57 10.05 28.22 -17.80
CA LEU A 57 10.79 29.48 -17.63
C LEU A 57 10.13 30.70 -18.31
N ALA A 58 9.32 30.50 -19.34
CA ALA A 58 8.57 31.57 -20.01
C ALA A 58 7.22 31.88 -19.33
N ALA A 59 6.72 30.97 -18.50
CA ALA A 59 5.50 31.16 -17.70
C ALA A 59 5.80 31.69 -16.28
N MET A 60 6.99 31.41 -15.73
CA MET A 60 7.39 31.84 -14.38
C MET A 60 7.30 33.38 -14.22
N PRO A 61 6.56 33.90 -13.23
CA PRO A 61 6.52 35.33 -12.93
C PRO A 61 7.91 35.89 -12.61
N ALA A 62 8.15 37.17 -12.92
CA ALA A 62 9.47 37.78 -12.78
C ALA A 62 10.07 37.67 -11.36
N GLY A 63 9.21 37.73 -10.33
CA GLY A 63 9.56 37.56 -8.92
C GLY A 63 9.88 36.13 -8.50
N LEU A 64 9.43 35.11 -9.23
CA LEU A 64 9.66 33.71 -8.87
C LEU A 64 11.11 33.32 -9.17
N ARG A 65 11.90 33.00 -8.14
CA ARG A 65 13.35 32.80 -8.26
C ARG A 65 13.78 31.36 -8.49
N GLY A 66 12.91 30.38 -8.26
CA GLY A 66 13.19 28.99 -8.59
C GLY A 66 11.95 28.11 -8.65
N LEU A 67 12.17 26.83 -8.88
CA LEU A 67 11.14 25.81 -9.09
C LEU A 67 11.64 24.46 -8.57
N THR A 68 10.78 23.66 -7.93
CA THR A 68 11.13 22.30 -7.52
C THR A 68 10.71 21.32 -8.63
N TRP A 69 11.66 20.58 -9.21
CA TRP A 69 11.40 19.62 -10.29
C TRP A 69 11.09 18.25 -9.68
N ALA A 70 9.88 17.74 -9.91
CA ALA A 70 9.33 16.57 -9.24
C ALA A 70 8.89 15.50 -10.26
N PHE A 71 9.08 14.20 -10.09
CA PHE A 71 9.89 13.51 -9.09
C PHE A 71 10.88 12.57 -9.79
N ALA A 72 12.07 12.43 -9.23
CA ALA A 72 12.96 11.33 -9.56
C ALA A 72 12.54 10.07 -8.78
N THR A 73 12.28 8.97 -9.46
CA THR A 73 11.89 7.68 -8.84
C THR A 73 12.84 6.54 -9.22
N GLY A 74 12.88 5.48 -8.40
CA GLY A 74 13.81 4.36 -8.54
C GLY A 74 15.16 4.59 -7.84
N GLU A 75 16.18 3.84 -8.26
CA GLU A 75 17.51 3.82 -7.61
C GLU A 75 18.42 4.94 -8.12
N CYS A 76 19.02 5.70 -7.19
CA CYS A 76 19.88 6.85 -7.47
C CYS A 76 21.00 6.57 -8.48
N GLY A 77 21.11 7.41 -9.50
CA GLY A 77 22.07 7.27 -10.59
C GLY A 77 21.50 6.53 -11.80
N ALA A 78 20.47 5.71 -11.61
CA ALA A 78 19.66 5.05 -12.65
C ALA A 78 18.16 5.45 -12.55
N GLU A 79 17.87 6.57 -11.89
CA GLU A 79 16.52 7.05 -11.61
C GLU A 79 15.80 7.55 -12.86
N GLN A 80 14.48 7.71 -12.79
CA GLN A 80 13.63 8.16 -13.90
C GLN A 80 12.70 9.30 -13.49
N PHE A 81 12.29 10.13 -14.46
CA PHE A 81 11.37 11.26 -14.25
C PHE A 81 10.12 11.06 -15.13
N GLY A 82 9.07 10.46 -14.58
CA GLY A 82 7.82 10.19 -15.32
C GLY A 82 7.97 9.32 -16.57
N GLY A 83 9.02 8.48 -16.66
CA GLY A 83 9.38 7.72 -17.87
C GLY A 83 10.39 8.41 -18.80
N PHE A 84 10.86 9.61 -18.45
CA PHE A 84 11.94 10.30 -19.16
C PHE A 84 13.32 9.97 -18.55
N SER A 85 14.35 9.94 -19.41
CA SER A 85 15.73 9.69 -18.94
C SER A 85 16.26 10.92 -18.16
N PRO A 86 16.95 10.72 -17.03
CA PRO A 86 17.41 11.82 -16.19
C PRO A 86 18.53 12.61 -16.88
N ALA A 87 19.33 11.95 -17.72
CA ALA A 87 20.38 12.60 -18.51
C ALA A 87 19.78 13.53 -19.57
N SER A 88 18.71 13.09 -20.24
CA SER A 88 17.96 13.91 -21.19
C SER A 88 17.36 15.13 -20.48
N LEU A 89 16.68 14.93 -19.35
CA LEU A 89 16.08 16.02 -18.57
C LEU A 89 17.12 17.06 -18.15
N ALA A 90 18.25 16.62 -17.58
CA ALA A 90 19.32 17.51 -17.16
C ALA A 90 19.89 18.31 -18.34
N SER A 91 20.24 17.64 -19.44
CA SER A 91 20.81 18.28 -20.64
C SER A 91 19.89 19.31 -21.29
N ALA A 92 18.57 19.12 -21.19
CA ALA A 92 17.59 20.02 -21.79
C ALA A 92 17.32 21.27 -20.93
N ASN A 93 17.52 21.22 -19.61
CA ASN A 93 17.01 22.24 -18.67
C ASN A 93 18.05 22.92 -17.78
N VAL A 94 19.12 22.24 -17.36
CA VAL A 94 20.08 22.78 -16.37
C VAL A 94 20.69 24.10 -16.84
N ASP A 95 21.25 24.12 -18.05
CA ASP A 95 21.83 25.33 -18.63
C ASP A 95 20.80 26.43 -18.90
N ARG A 96 19.53 26.08 -19.15
CA ARG A 96 18.46 27.08 -19.36
C ARG A 96 18.13 27.80 -18.06
N PHE A 97 18.06 27.09 -16.94
CA PHE A 97 17.82 27.68 -15.62
C PHE A 97 19.01 28.56 -15.20
N VAL A 98 20.25 28.09 -15.42
CA VAL A 98 21.47 28.89 -15.22
C VAL A 98 21.44 30.17 -16.04
N GLN A 99 21.15 30.09 -17.35
CA GLN A 99 21.08 31.27 -18.25
C GLN A 99 19.94 32.23 -17.90
N ALA A 100 18.81 31.71 -17.43
CA ALA A 100 17.66 32.51 -16.98
C ALA A 100 17.84 33.13 -15.59
N GLY A 101 18.92 32.80 -14.87
CA GLY A 101 19.13 33.23 -13.49
C GLY A 101 18.04 32.72 -12.53
N ARG A 102 17.52 31.52 -12.78
CA ARG A 102 16.50 30.84 -11.96
C ARG A 102 17.14 29.61 -11.30
N GLY A 103 16.96 29.47 -10.00
CA GLY A 103 17.39 28.28 -9.29
C GLY A 103 16.40 27.11 -9.44
N TYR A 104 16.81 25.91 -9.05
CA TYR A 104 15.93 24.74 -8.98
C TYR A 104 16.30 23.80 -7.84
N ILE A 105 15.30 23.10 -7.31
CA ILE A 105 15.47 21.94 -6.44
C ILE A 105 15.14 20.70 -7.28
N VAL A 106 15.85 19.59 -7.09
CA VAL A 106 15.45 18.29 -7.63
C VAL A 106 14.76 17.49 -6.52
N SER A 107 13.46 17.24 -6.67
CA SER A 107 12.68 16.41 -5.75
C SER A 107 12.65 14.95 -6.21
N THR A 108 12.52 14.05 -5.25
CA THR A 108 12.62 12.59 -5.44
C THR A 108 11.51 11.89 -4.66
N GLY A 109 11.02 10.76 -5.14
CA GLY A 109 9.93 10.03 -4.50
C GLY A 109 8.54 10.48 -4.97
N GLY A 110 7.70 10.89 -4.03
CA GLY A 110 6.30 11.28 -4.26
C GLY A 110 5.33 10.09 -4.35
N ALA A 111 4.02 10.37 -4.32
CA ALA A 111 2.94 9.39 -4.22
C ALA A 111 2.98 8.27 -5.28
N ASN A 112 3.55 8.56 -6.45
CA ASN A 112 3.62 7.64 -7.60
C ASN A 112 4.90 6.78 -7.65
N GLY A 113 5.81 6.86 -6.66
CA GLY A 113 6.91 5.90 -6.56
C GLY A 113 8.02 6.28 -5.59
N ALA A 114 8.66 5.27 -4.98
CA ALA A 114 9.79 5.48 -4.08
C ALA A 114 11.09 5.87 -4.82
N PHE A 115 11.94 6.66 -4.15
CA PHE A 115 13.35 6.84 -4.52
C PHE A 115 14.24 6.13 -3.50
N THR A 116 15.16 5.30 -3.99
CA THR A 116 16.10 4.51 -3.18
C THR A 116 17.55 4.89 -3.50
N CYS A 117 18.47 4.63 -2.57
CA CYS A 117 19.88 4.88 -2.83
C CYS A 117 20.83 4.01 -2.00
N GLY A 118 21.12 2.82 -2.51
CA GLY A 118 22.01 1.85 -1.90
C GLY A 118 23.47 2.30 -1.82
N THR A 119 23.96 3.10 -2.78
CA THR A 119 25.41 3.39 -2.91
C THR A 119 25.77 4.87 -3.01
N ASP A 120 26.91 5.27 -2.43
CA ASP A 120 27.48 6.61 -2.57
C ASP A 120 27.83 6.95 -4.04
N ALA A 121 28.14 5.93 -4.86
CA ALA A 121 28.46 6.10 -6.27
C ALA A 121 27.21 6.42 -7.11
N GLY A 122 26.07 5.76 -6.84
CA GLY A 122 24.79 6.11 -7.43
C GLY A 122 24.36 7.53 -7.03
N PHE A 123 24.50 7.87 -5.74
CA PHE A 123 24.14 9.21 -5.27
C PHE A 123 25.03 10.31 -5.86
N ALA A 124 26.34 10.09 -5.94
CA ALA A 124 27.26 11.02 -6.60
C ALA A 124 26.93 11.18 -8.10
N THR A 125 26.51 10.10 -8.77
CA THR A 125 26.06 10.14 -10.18
C THR A 125 24.81 11.01 -10.35
N PHE A 126 23.80 10.81 -9.49
CA PHE A 126 22.59 11.63 -9.42
C PHE A 126 22.92 13.11 -9.19
N LEU A 127 23.69 13.43 -8.15
CA LEU A 127 24.06 14.81 -7.83
C LEU A 127 24.88 15.47 -8.95
N GLN A 128 25.86 14.77 -9.52
CA GLN A 128 26.70 15.31 -10.59
C GLN A 128 25.89 15.65 -11.85
N ARG A 129 24.86 14.86 -12.17
CA ARG A 129 23.98 15.06 -13.34
C ARG A 129 23.21 16.37 -13.29
N PHE A 130 22.78 16.80 -12.11
CA PHE A 130 22.03 18.04 -11.89
C PHE A 130 22.88 19.17 -11.29
N ASN A 131 24.19 18.99 -11.14
CA ASN A 131 25.08 19.96 -10.51
C ASN A 131 25.29 21.21 -11.39
N SER A 132 24.85 22.37 -10.90
CA SER A 132 25.12 23.67 -11.53
C SER A 132 25.09 24.80 -10.51
N SER A 133 25.44 26.03 -10.92
CA SER A 133 25.29 27.23 -10.09
C SER A 133 23.83 27.61 -9.79
N ALA A 134 22.86 26.93 -10.42
CA ALA A 134 21.43 27.11 -10.18
C ALA A 134 20.80 26.00 -9.34
N LEU A 135 21.53 24.92 -9.02
CA LEU A 135 21.03 23.89 -8.11
C LEU A 135 20.97 24.46 -6.68
N LEU A 136 19.76 24.58 -6.12
CA LEU A 136 19.49 25.10 -4.78
C LEU A 136 19.46 23.99 -3.73
N GLY A 137 19.01 22.80 -4.10
CA GLY A 137 18.83 21.68 -3.18
C GLY A 137 18.43 20.38 -3.83
N VAL A 138 18.43 19.33 -3.01
CA VAL A 138 17.70 18.09 -3.26
C VAL A 138 16.59 17.97 -2.21
N ASP A 139 15.43 17.52 -2.65
CA ASP A 139 14.29 17.20 -1.81
C ASP A 139 13.99 15.69 -1.87
N PHE A 140 13.67 15.11 -0.72
CA PHE A 140 13.30 13.71 -0.55
C PHE A 140 11.85 13.66 -0.07
N ASP A 141 10.94 13.36 -0.98
CA ASP A 141 9.53 13.21 -0.69
C ASP A 141 9.24 11.76 -0.28
N ILE A 142 8.94 11.59 1.02
CA ILE A 142 8.81 10.30 1.70
C ILE A 142 7.36 10.15 2.16
N GLU A 143 6.49 9.76 1.22
CA GLU A 143 5.06 9.55 1.45
C GLU A 143 4.77 8.10 1.89
N ALA A 144 5.10 7.14 1.04
CA ALA A 144 4.90 5.71 1.25
C ALA A 144 5.90 4.87 0.42
N GLY A 145 6.12 3.62 0.85
CA GLY A 145 6.94 2.64 0.12
C GLY A 145 8.38 2.50 0.60
N GLN A 146 9.07 3.58 0.99
CA GLN A 146 10.42 3.46 1.57
C GLN A 146 10.37 2.83 2.98
N THR A 147 11.19 1.79 3.19
CA THR A 147 11.43 1.20 4.51
C THR A 147 12.30 2.12 5.38
N PRO A 148 12.29 1.96 6.72
CA PRO A 148 13.21 2.68 7.60
C PRO A 148 14.70 2.48 7.27
N ALA A 149 15.07 1.36 6.65
CA ALA A 149 16.44 1.10 6.21
C ALA A 149 16.82 1.93 4.97
N GLU A 150 15.89 2.16 4.04
CA GLU A 150 16.11 2.99 2.85
C GLU A 150 16.13 4.48 3.21
N VAL A 151 15.25 4.93 4.12
CA VAL A 151 15.32 6.29 4.67
C VAL A 151 16.65 6.52 5.40
N ALA A 152 17.09 5.57 6.23
CA ALA A 152 18.41 5.65 6.88
C ALA A 152 19.58 5.64 5.87
N ALA A 153 19.45 4.89 4.77
CA ALA A 153 20.42 4.92 3.68
C ALA A 153 20.47 6.30 3.02
N LEU A 154 19.34 6.90 2.64
CA LEU A 154 19.28 8.25 2.07
C LEU A 154 19.95 9.28 3.01
N VAL A 155 19.62 9.25 4.31
CA VAL A 155 20.24 10.13 5.31
C VAL A 155 21.76 9.91 5.40
N GLN A 156 22.22 8.65 5.30
CA GLN A 156 23.66 8.33 5.23
C GLN A 156 24.31 8.94 3.97
N ARG A 157 23.67 8.83 2.80
CA ARG A 157 24.17 9.39 1.53
C ARG A 157 24.26 10.92 1.59
N VAL A 158 23.26 11.59 2.17
CA VAL A 158 23.27 13.04 2.45
C VAL A 158 24.42 13.42 3.39
N GLY A 159 24.61 12.66 4.48
CA GLY A 159 25.72 12.85 5.43
C GLY A 159 27.10 12.78 4.78
N THR A 160 27.28 11.93 3.76
CA THR A 160 28.50 11.85 2.94
C THR A 160 28.58 12.99 1.91
N ALA A 161 27.48 13.28 1.21
CA ALA A 161 27.46 14.24 0.10
C ALA A 161 27.63 15.70 0.54
N ARG A 162 27.07 16.11 1.68
CA ARG A 162 27.14 17.49 2.19
C ARG A 162 28.58 18.01 2.38
N GLN A 163 29.55 17.11 2.56
CA GLN A 163 30.98 17.46 2.61
C GLN A 163 31.53 17.93 1.25
N ARG A 164 30.95 17.45 0.15
CA ARG A 164 31.32 17.78 -1.25
C ARG A 164 30.46 18.89 -1.83
N TYR A 165 29.24 19.08 -1.32
CA TYR A 165 28.27 20.08 -1.75
C TYR A 165 27.91 21.05 -0.61
N PRO A 166 28.89 21.82 -0.07
CA PRO A 166 28.63 22.74 1.02
C PRO A 166 27.69 23.87 0.57
N GLY A 167 26.62 24.10 1.35
CA GLY A 167 25.60 25.11 1.05
C GLY A 167 24.46 24.63 0.15
N LEU A 168 24.44 23.36 -0.25
CA LEU A 168 23.27 22.74 -0.89
C LEU A 168 22.20 22.44 0.17
N ARG A 169 20.93 22.74 -0.13
CA ARG A 169 19.79 22.42 0.75
C ARG A 169 19.43 20.93 0.65
N TRP A 170 19.14 20.31 1.79
CA TRP A 170 18.60 18.96 1.87
C TRP A 170 17.22 19.02 2.54
N SER A 171 16.17 18.97 1.73
CA SER A 171 14.79 18.96 2.23
C SER A 171 14.25 17.53 2.32
N TRP A 172 13.35 17.32 3.25
CA TRP A 172 12.68 16.06 3.51
C TRP A 172 11.18 16.33 3.58
N THR A 173 10.50 16.09 2.46
CA THR A 173 9.06 16.31 2.33
C THR A 173 8.30 15.11 2.90
N VAL A 174 7.34 15.38 3.79
CA VAL A 174 6.61 14.34 4.54
C VAL A 174 5.15 14.73 4.77
N ALA A 175 4.26 13.74 4.76
CA ALA A 175 2.85 13.89 5.11
C ALA A 175 2.66 14.30 6.58
N THR A 176 1.70 15.20 6.82
CA THR A 176 1.35 15.67 8.16
C THR A 176 -0.16 15.88 8.32
N LEU A 177 -0.64 15.76 9.55
CA LEU A 177 -1.90 16.33 10.00
C LEU A 177 -1.70 17.80 10.43
N GLY A 178 -2.79 18.51 10.70
CA GLY A 178 -2.81 19.90 11.18
C GLY A 178 -3.67 20.10 12.43
N ALA A 179 -3.81 19.06 13.26
CA ALA A 179 -4.58 19.12 14.50
C ALA A 179 -3.94 20.10 15.49
N ALA A 180 -4.77 20.81 16.26
CA ALA A 180 -4.31 21.82 17.22
C ALA A 180 -3.56 21.26 18.44
N SER A 181 -3.58 19.93 18.62
CA SER A 181 -2.85 19.23 19.68
C SER A 181 -2.69 17.75 19.33
N GLY A 182 -1.55 17.17 19.65
CA GLY A 182 -1.25 15.76 19.38
C GLY A 182 0.08 15.62 18.62
N GLU A 183 0.38 14.42 18.17
CA GLU A 183 1.39 14.21 17.13
C GLU A 183 0.72 14.47 15.78
N ASN A 184 1.38 15.23 14.92
CA ASN A 184 0.89 15.54 13.58
C ASN A 184 1.66 14.76 12.49
N LEU A 185 2.86 14.23 12.78
CA LEU A 185 3.59 13.38 11.83
C LEU A 185 3.08 11.93 11.81
N GLY A 186 2.91 11.40 10.60
CA GLY A 186 2.73 9.97 10.36
C GLY A 186 4.01 9.15 10.60
N SER A 187 3.92 7.82 10.44
CA SER A 187 5.04 6.89 10.63
C SER A 187 6.24 7.19 9.72
N ALA A 188 6.01 7.63 8.49
CA ALA A 188 7.06 8.07 7.55
C ALA A 188 7.79 9.32 8.07
N GLY A 189 7.05 10.38 8.44
CA GLY A 189 7.62 11.60 9.01
C GLY A 189 8.42 11.35 10.31
N LEU A 190 7.89 10.53 11.21
CA LEU A 190 8.61 10.12 12.43
C LEU A 190 9.88 9.32 12.11
N THR A 191 9.86 8.47 11.07
CA THR A 191 11.04 7.71 10.62
C THR A 191 12.12 8.63 10.07
N VAL A 192 11.75 9.63 9.25
CA VAL A 192 12.66 10.65 8.70
C VAL A 192 13.29 11.48 9.83
N VAL A 193 12.48 12.05 10.72
CA VAL A 193 12.96 12.86 11.86
C VAL A 193 13.89 12.04 12.76
N GLN A 194 13.52 10.81 13.09
CA GLN A 194 14.35 9.92 13.91
C GLN A 194 15.67 9.54 13.21
N ALA A 195 15.66 9.31 11.90
CA ALA A 195 16.85 9.02 11.11
C ALA A 195 17.82 10.22 11.08
N LEU A 196 17.31 11.44 10.87
CA LEU A 196 18.09 12.68 10.90
C LEU A 196 18.72 12.95 12.27
N GLN A 197 17.94 12.77 13.35
CA GLN A 197 18.42 12.88 14.72
C GLN A 197 19.50 11.82 15.03
N ASN A 198 19.28 10.56 14.65
CA ASN A 198 20.23 9.46 14.86
C ASN A 198 21.54 9.65 14.09
N ALA A 199 21.48 10.20 12.88
CA ALA A 199 22.66 10.50 12.06
C ALA A 199 23.47 11.70 12.59
N GLY A 200 22.91 12.49 13.52
CA GLY A 200 23.61 13.61 14.16
C GLY A 200 23.98 14.75 13.19
N LEU A 201 23.31 14.85 12.04
CA LEU A 201 23.66 15.82 10.98
C LEU A 201 23.40 17.28 11.40
N GLY A 202 22.48 17.48 12.34
CA GLY A 202 22.05 18.80 12.80
C GLY A 202 21.25 19.57 11.74
N TRP A 203 20.83 20.78 12.12
CA TRP A 203 19.92 21.62 11.34
C TRP A 203 20.62 22.74 10.55
N ALA A 204 21.86 22.53 10.10
CA ALA A 204 22.61 23.55 9.36
C ALA A 204 22.17 23.69 7.89
N ASP A 205 21.83 22.56 7.27
CA ASP A 205 21.48 22.40 5.85
C ASP A 205 20.33 21.41 5.62
N GLN A 206 19.75 20.86 6.70
CA GLN A 206 18.62 19.92 6.69
C GLN A 206 17.31 20.66 6.97
N PHE A 207 16.25 20.32 6.23
CA PHE A 207 14.94 20.95 6.33
C PHE A 207 13.83 19.89 6.32
N VAL A 208 12.79 20.07 7.13
CA VAL A 208 11.60 19.22 7.12
C VAL A 208 10.48 20.01 6.46
N ASN A 209 10.04 19.53 5.30
CA ASN A 209 8.97 20.16 4.53
C ASN A 209 7.65 19.41 4.80
N LEU A 210 6.68 20.11 5.36
CA LEU A 210 5.41 19.53 5.73
C LEU A 210 4.40 19.68 4.59
N MET A 211 3.90 18.56 4.09
CA MET A 211 2.76 18.53 3.18
C MET A 211 1.48 18.87 3.96
N VAL A 212 1.19 20.17 4.06
CA VAL A 212 0.06 20.74 4.82
C VAL A 212 -1.21 20.73 3.96
N MET A 213 -1.60 19.51 3.60
CA MET A 213 -2.64 19.14 2.65
C MET A 213 -3.30 17.83 3.10
N ASP A 214 -4.50 17.54 2.56
CA ASP A 214 -5.12 16.21 2.60
C ASP A 214 -5.19 15.53 3.98
N TYR A 215 -5.55 16.32 4.99
CA TYR A 215 -5.66 15.87 6.38
C TYR A 215 -6.73 14.80 6.63
N GLY A 216 -7.55 14.45 5.63
CA GLY A 216 -8.76 13.66 5.78
C GLY A 216 -9.97 14.50 6.20
N ASP A 217 -11.04 13.81 6.60
CA ASP A 217 -12.31 14.46 6.94
C ASP A 217 -12.20 15.41 8.14
N ALA A 218 -12.82 16.58 7.99
CA ALA A 218 -12.72 17.68 8.93
C ALA A 218 -13.12 17.29 10.36
N SER A 219 -12.11 17.06 11.20
CA SER A 219 -12.28 16.79 12.63
C SER A 219 -11.14 17.42 13.44
N PRO A 220 -11.35 17.78 14.72
CA PRO A 220 -10.30 18.37 15.56
C PRO A 220 -9.07 17.48 15.80
N TYR A 221 -9.15 16.21 15.42
CA TYR A 221 -8.08 15.22 15.53
C TYR A 221 -7.14 15.20 14.33
N VAL A 222 -7.53 15.80 13.20
CA VAL A 222 -6.72 15.82 11.96
C VAL A 222 -6.43 17.23 11.46
N CYS A 223 -7.28 18.21 11.75
CA CYS A 223 -7.11 19.59 11.33
C CYS A 223 -7.71 20.58 12.33
N ALA A 224 -7.40 21.88 12.19
CA ALA A 224 -8.21 22.93 12.80
C ALA A 224 -9.56 22.98 12.07
N VAL A 225 -10.68 22.79 12.78
CA VAL A 225 -12.02 22.87 12.17
C VAL A 225 -12.54 24.31 12.27
N GLY A 226 -12.75 24.94 11.12
CA GLY A 226 -13.28 26.30 11.00
C GLY A 226 -14.79 26.38 11.23
N ALA A 227 -15.33 27.61 11.29
CA ALA A 227 -16.73 27.89 11.59
C ALA A 227 -17.75 27.27 10.60
N THR A 228 -17.30 26.88 9.41
CA THR A 228 -18.11 26.20 8.38
C THR A 228 -18.15 24.67 8.52
N GLY A 229 -17.46 24.10 9.52
CA GLY A 229 -17.32 22.65 9.70
C GLY A 229 -16.32 21.98 8.75
N ARG A 230 -15.54 22.77 8.00
CA ARG A 230 -14.41 22.30 7.17
C ARG A 230 -13.07 22.54 7.86
N CYS A 231 -11.99 21.94 7.36
CA CYS A 231 -10.65 22.29 7.80
C CYS A 231 -10.33 23.76 7.44
N ASP A 232 -9.84 24.51 8.42
CA ASP A 232 -9.16 25.80 8.26
C ASP A 232 -7.72 25.48 7.86
N MET A 233 -7.42 25.55 6.56
CA MET A 233 -6.17 25.02 6.02
C MET A 233 -4.96 25.82 6.51
N GLY A 234 -5.08 27.15 6.58
CA GLY A 234 -4.05 28.05 7.07
C GLY A 234 -3.72 27.83 8.55
N GLN A 235 -4.72 27.74 9.42
CA GLN A 235 -4.48 27.45 10.84
C GLN A 235 -3.99 26.01 11.05
N SER A 236 -4.44 25.05 10.24
CA SER A 236 -3.96 23.66 10.28
C SER A 236 -2.46 23.57 9.93
N ALA A 237 -2.02 24.30 8.91
CA ALA A 237 -0.60 24.39 8.54
C ALA A 237 0.26 25.02 9.64
N ILE A 238 -0.26 26.04 10.34
CA ILE A 238 0.39 26.65 11.51
C ILE A 238 0.55 25.61 12.63
N ASN A 239 -0.52 24.87 12.96
CA ASN A 239 -0.50 23.86 14.00
C ASN A 239 0.54 22.76 13.71
N ALA A 240 0.65 22.32 12.45
CA ALA A 240 1.63 21.34 12.02
C ALA A 240 3.07 21.81 12.29
N ALA A 241 3.40 23.06 11.90
CA ALA A 241 4.72 23.65 12.15
C ALA A 241 5.03 23.85 13.64
N GLU A 242 4.07 24.35 14.44
CA GLU A 242 4.27 24.51 15.88
C GLU A 242 4.42 23.17 16.60
N THR A 243 3.68 22.14 16.18
CA THR A 243 3.78 20.77 16.71
C THR A 243 5.13 20.15 16.39
N LEU A 244 5.57 20.24 15.14
CA LEU A 244 6.88 19.74 14.71
C LEU A 244 8.02 20.38 15.51
N HIS A 245 7.97 21.69 15.69
CA HIS A 245 8.94 22.42 16.51
C HIS A 245 8.91 21.96 17.99
N ALA A 246 7.72 21.90 18.60
CA ALA A 246 7.55 21.65 20.02
C ALA A 246 7.85 20.19 20.43
N LEU A 247 7.48 19.21 19.59
CA LEU A 247 7.66 17.78 19.91
C LEU A 247 9.02 17.24 19.46
N HIS A 248 9.51 17.66 18.30
CA HIS A 248 10.70 17.07 17.65
C HIS A 248 11.94 17.98 17.66
N GLY A 249 11.80 19.21 18.17
CA GLY A 249 12.92 20.15 18.31
C GLY A 249 13.49 20.67 16.99
N VAL A 250 12.74 20.55 15.88
CA VAL A 250 13.12 21.14 14.58
C VAL A 250 13.04 22.67 14.71
N PRO A 251 14.12 23.44 14.48
CA PRO A 251 14.04 24.89 14.52
C PRO A 251 13.07 25.41 13.46
N TYR A 252 12.32 26.49 13.74
CA TYR A 252 11.42 27.09 12.74
C TYR A 252 12.14 27.41 11.42
N ALA A 253 13.37 27.92 11.48
CA ALA A 253 14.22 28.16 10.32
C ALA A 253 14.53 26.92 9.45
N ASN A 254 14.22 25.72 9.94
CA ASN A 254 14.40 24.44 9.26
C ASN A 254 13.08 23.73 8.95
N ILE A 255 11.95 24.39 9.18
CA ILE A 255 10.62 23.90 8.78
C ILE A 255 10.23 24.62 7.49
N GLU A 256 9.72 23.85 6.53
CA GLU A 256 9.10 24.34 5.30
C GLU A 256 7.65 23.87 5.24
N LEU A 257 6.79 24.58 4.50
CA LEU A 257 5.38 24.22 4.34
C LEU A 257 5.00 24.15 2.86
N THR A 258 4.38 23.04 2.46
CA THR A 258 3.86 22.79 1.11
C THR A 258 2.36 22.50 1.19
N PRO A 259 1.49 23.49 1.00
CA PRO A 259 0.07 23.25 0.74
C PRO A 259 -0.19 22.80 -0.70
N MET A 260 -1.25 22.03 -0.90
CA MET A 260 -1.87 21.83 -2.20
C MET A 260 -2.86 22.97 -2.44
N ILE A 261 -2.72 23.71 -3.55
CA ILE A 261 -3.50 24.94 -3.78
C ILE A 261 -4.91 24.65 -4.32
N GLY A 262 -5.89 25.44 -3.89
CA GLY A 262 -7.29 25.24 -4.25
C GLY A 262 -7.89 23.99 -3.62
N GLY A 263 -8.74 23.25 -4.36
CA GLY A 263 -9.30 21.99 -3.86
C GLY A 263 -8.26 20.88 -3.80
N ASN A 264 -8.31 20.12 -2.70
CA ASN A 264 -7.49 18.95 -2.40
C ASN A 264 -8.15 17.65 -2.89
N ASP A 265 -7.45 16.51 -2.75
CA ASP A 265 -8.00 15.19 -3.05
C ASP A 265 -9.14 14.85 -2.07
N VAL A 266 -8.97 15.23 -0.80
CA VAL A 266 -10.06 15.28 0.17
C VAL A 266 -10.94 16.51 -0.10
N THR A 267 -12.09 16.32 -0.75
CA THR A 267 -13.00 17.40 -1.22
C THR A 267 -13.47 18.41 -0.15
N SER A 268 -13.38 18.08 1.15
CA SER A 268 -13.70 18.98 2.26
C SER A 268 -12.55 19.95 2.62
N ASN A 269 -11.33 19.66 2.15
CA ASN A 269 -10.11 20.45 2.30
C ASN A 269 -9.96 21.36 1.06
N VAL A 270 -9.84 22.67 1.27
CA VAL A 270 -9.68 23.65 0.18
C VAL A 270 -8.74 24.76 0.66
N PHE A 271 -7.54 24.83 0.09
CA PHE A 271 -6.58 25.88 0.39
C PHE A 271 -6.89 27.14 -0.44
N THR A 272 -7.24 28.24 0.22
CA THR A 272 -7.69 29.48 -0.40
C THR A 272 -6.61 30.56 -0.47
N LEU A 273 -6.88 31.66 -1.18
CA LEU A 273 -6.01 32.84 -1.16
C LEU A 273 -5.93 33.49 0.25
N GLY A 274 -6.92 33.27 1.12
CA GLY A 274 -6.85 33.69 2.52
C GLY A 274 -5.82 32.88 3.32
N ASP A 275 -5.73 31.58 3.05
CA ASP A 275 -4.75 30.69 3.68
C ASP A 275 -3.32 31.03 3.25
N VAL A 276 -3.11 31.48 2.00
CA VAL A 276 -1.81 32.04 1.55
C VAL A 276 -1.36 33.17 2.48
N ALA A 277 -2.23 34.14 2.74
CA ALA A 277 -1.91 35.29 3.60
C ALA A 277 -1.58 34.85 5.04
N THR A 278 -2.36 33.92 5.59
CA THR A 278 -2.16 33.34 6.92
C THR A 278 -0.82 32.61 7.04
N VAL A 279 -0.53 31.68 6.13
CA VAL A 279 0.70 30.88 6.13
C VAL A 279 1.93 31.77 5.89
N VAL A 280 1.88 32.72 4.96
CA VAL A 280 3.02 33.62 4.69
C VAL A 280 3.28 34.58 5.86
N ALA A 281 2.24 35.11 6.51
CA ALA A 281 2.40 35.95 7.70
C ALA A 281 3.05 35.20 8.85
N TYR A 282 2.59 33.97 9.12
CA TYR A 282 3.19 33.08 10.11
C TYR A 282 4.65 32.73 9.76
N ALA A 283 4.90 32.39 8.49
CA ALA A 283 6.23 32.00 8.01
C ALA A 283 7.25 33.12 8.20
N LYS A 284 6.86 34.37 7.92
CA LYS A 284 7.66 35.56 8.23
C LYS A 284 7.87 35.78 9.73
N ALA A 285 6.81 35.62 10.54
CA ALA A 285 6.85 35.88 11.98
C ALA A 285 7.74 34.90 12.75
N LYS A 286 7.78 33.62 12.33
CA LYS A 286 8.64 32.58 12.92
C LYS A 286 10.00 32.46 12.26
N GLY A 287 10.16 33.03 11.06
CA GLY A 287 11.35 32.87 10.22
C GLY A 287 11.48 31.45 9.68
N LEU A 288 10.44 30.92 9.03
CA LEU A 288 10.46 29.59 8.42
C LEU A 288 11.48 29.48 7.29
N GLY A 289 12.00 28.27 7.08
CA GLY A 289 13.04 27.98 6.10
C GLY A 289 12.55 28.08 4.65
N GLY A 290 11.27 27.76 4.39
CA GLY A 290 10.72 27.70 3.04
C GLY A 290 9.20 27.64 2.99
N LEU A 291 8.66 27.97 1.83
CA LEU A 291 7.27 27.77 1.42
C LEU A 291 7.25 27.25 0.00
N HIS A 292 6.31 26.37 -0.31
CA HIS A 292 6.13 25.81 -1.64
C HIS A 292 4.63 25.72 -1.94
N HIS A 293 4.26 25.11 -3.07
CA HIS A 293 2.91 24.58 -3.24
C HIS A 293 2.86 23.46 -4.27
N TRP A 294 1.87 22.59 -4.14
CA TRP A 294 1.47 21.61 -5.15
C TRP A 294 0.28 22.16 -5.97
N SER A 295 0.43 22.55 -7.24
CA SER A 295 1.66 22.60 -8.04
C SER A 295 1.58 23.74 -9.06
N PHE A 296 2.68 24.04 -9.74
CA PHE A 296 2.79 25.11 -10.73
C PHE A 296 1.76 24.99 -11.88
N ASP A 297 1.48 23.76 -12.35
CA ASP A 297 0.49 23.53 -13.41
C ASP A 297 -0.96 23.54 -12.88
N ARG A 298 -1.16 23.32 -11.58
CA ARG A 298 -2.47 23.46 -10.92
C ARG A 298 -2.89 24.92 -10.74
N ASP A 299 -1.96 25.87 -10.87
CA ASP A 299 -2.20 27.30 -10.61
C ASP A 299 -2.93 28.01 -11.77
N VAL A 300 -4.04 27.43 -12.22
CA VAL A 300 -5.03 27.99 -13.13
C VAL A 300 -6.41 27.45 -12.77
N ASP A 301 -7.43 28.30 -12.79
CA ASP A 301 -8.79 27.92 -12.41
C ASP A 301 -9.42 26.90 -13.37
N CYS A 302 -10.20 25.96 -12.83
CA CYS A 302 -11.12 25.12 -13.60
C CYS A 302 -12.44 24.87 -12.86
N THR A 303 -13.45 24.40 -13.60
CA THR A 303 -14.82 24.17 -13.09
C THR A 303 -15.03 22.79 -12.47
N LEU A 304 -13.95 22.09 -12.09
CA LEU A 304 -14.02 20.76 -11.50
C LEU A 304 -14.41 20.86 -10.01
N SER A 305 -15.07 19.83 -9.48
CA SER A 305 -15.46 19.75 -8.06
C SER A 305 -14.53 18.85 -7.23
N TYR A 306 -13.41 18.42 -7.81
CA TYR A 306 -12.42 17.50 -7.26
C TYR A 306 -11.01 18.00 -7.62
N ALA A 307 -9.97 17.33 -7.12
CA ALA A 307 -8.59 17.65 -7.46
C ALA A 307 -8.28 17.41 -8.95
N SER A 308 -7.27 18.10 -9.46
CA SER A 308 -6.75 17.92 -10.81
C SER A 308 -5.27 18.25 -10.83
N ASP A 309 -4.54 17.54 -11.68
CA ASP A 309 -3.10 17.70 -11.90
C ASP A 309 -2.74 18.99 -12.66
N SER A 310 -3.67 19.51 -13.46
CA SER A 310 -3.41 20.61 -14.40
C SER A 310 -4.29 21.85 -14.20
N CYS A 311 -5.02 21.93 -13.09
CA CYS A 311 -5.81 23.10 -12.68
C CYS A 311 -6.26 22.98 -11.22
N ASN A 312 -6.75 24.08 -10.65
CA ASN A 312 -7.33 24.10 -9.30
C ASN A 312 -8.85 24.30 -9.35
N SER A 313 -9.54 23.61 -8.45
CA SER A 313 -11.01 23.63 -8.29
C SER A 313 -11.52 24.73 -7.34
N TYR A 314 -10.67 25.65 -6.89
CA TYR A 314 -11.12 26.85 -6.16
C TYR A 314 -11.77 27.87 -7.10
N GLY A 315 -11.34 27.93 -8.36
CA GLY A 315 -12.10 28.56 -9.44
C GLY A 315 -12.21 30.09 -9.37
N GLN A 316 -11.37 30.73 -8.55
CA GLN A 316 -11.35 32.17 -8.30
C GLN A 316 -9.94 32.76 -8.13
N ALA A 317 -8.88 31.98 -8.38
CA ALA A 317 -7.50 32.45 -8.24
C ALA A 317 -6.97 33.11 -9.54
N GLY A 318 -7.46 32.69 -10.69
CA GLY A 318 -6.95 33.04 -12.01
C GLY A 318 -5.65 32.29 -12.37
N THR A 319 -5.09 32.62 -13.54
CA THR A 319 -3.80 32.09 -13.98
C THR A 319 -2.66 32.62 -13.11
N LEU A 320 -1.88 31.69 -12.55
CA LEU A 320 -0.80 31.91 -11.59
C LEU A 320 -1.25 32.65 -10.32
N GLY A 321 -2.53 32.51 -9.96
CA GLY A 321 -3.16 33.25 -8.87
C GLY A 321 -2.51 33.00 -7.51
N PHE A 322 -2.30 31.73 -7.15
CA PHE A 322 -1.68 31.37 -5.87
C PHE A 322 -0.19 31.75 -5.86
N THR A 323 0.56 31.49 -6.94
CA THR A 323 1.97 31.87 -7.06
C THR A 323 2.16 33.38 -6.92
N ASN A 324 1.30 34.18 -7.56
CA ASN A 324 1.34 35.63 -7.43
C ASN A 324 0.95 36.08 -6.01
N ALA A 325 -0.06 35.47 -5.39
CA ALA A 325 -0.45 35.77 -4.00
C ALA A 325 0.67 35.44 -3.00
N PHE A 326 1.37 34.31 -3.15
CA PHE A 326 2.54 33.98 -2.34
C PHE A 326 3.65 35.02 -2.54
N LEU A 327 3.98 35.39 -3.79
CA LEU A 327 5.00 36.40 -4.09
C LEU A 327 4.64 37.78 -3.52
N GLU A 328 3.39 38.22 -3.64
CA GLU A 328 2.89 39.49 -3.11
C GLU A 328 2.92 39.50 -1.58
N ALA A 329 2.37 38.47 -0.93
CA ALA A 329 2.40 38.33 0.53
C ALA A 329 3.85 38.22 1.06
N LEU A 330 4.77 37.63 0.29
CA LEU A 330 6.20 37.60 0.60
C LEU A 330 6.87 38.97 0.42
N GLY A 331 6.25 39.91 -0.30
CA GLY A 331 6.72 41.28 -0.51
C GLY A 331 7.54 41.43 -1.80
N ASN A 332 7.31 40.58 -2.79
CA ASN A 332 8.00 40.54 -4.08
C ASN A 332 9.54 40.65 -3.95
N PRO A 333 10.21 39.71 -3.25
CA PRO A 333 11.59 39.89 -2.77
C PRO A 333 12.58 40.27 -3.88
N VAL A 334 13.05 41.54 -3.83
CA VAL A 334 14.10 42.08 -4.71
C VAL A 334 15.42 42.14 -3.95
N SER A 335 16.21 41.06 -4.07
CA SER A 335 17.58 40.89 -3.52
C SER A 335 17.63 40.78 -1.98
N PRO A 336 18.61 40.04 -1.39
CA PRO A 336 20.02 39.96 -1.78
C PRO A 336 20.32 39.00 -2.93
N THR A 337 21.52 39.13 -3.48
CA THR A 337 22.11 38.19 -4.44
C THR A 337 22.01 36.76 -3.93
N LEU A 338 21.46 35.84 -4.72
CA LEU A 338 21.69 34.40 -4.56
C LEU A 338 23.19 34.17 -4.74
N ALA A 339 23.92 34.17 -3.63
CA ALA A 339 25.34 33.82 -3.60
C ALA A 339 25.44 32.30 -3.71
N SER A 340 25.19 31.76 -4.91
CA SER A 340 25.40 30.34 -5.19
C SER A 340 26.83 29.96 -4.76
N PRO A 341 27.02 28.95 -3.90
CA PRO A 341 28.35 28.47 -3.59
C PRO A 341 29.01 28.03 -4.89
N LYS A 342 30.22 28.55 -5.17
CA LYS A 342 31.03 28.07 -6.30
C LYS A 342 31.43 26.62 -6.01
N LEU A 343 30.65 25.67 -6.54
CA LEU A 343 30.98 24.26 -6.54
C LEU A 343 32.14 24.03 -7.53
N SER A 344 33.36 24.07 -7.00
CA SER A 344 34.59 23.69 -7.70
C SER A 344 34.90 22.21 -7.44
N PRO A 345 34.61 21.28 -8.37
CA PRO A 345 35.10 19.92 -8.28
C PRO A 345 36.57 19.88 -8.70
N THR A 346 37.49 20.27 -7.80
CA THR A 346 38.92 20.12 -8.05
C THR A 346 39.30 18.65 -7.90
N PHE A 347 39.31 17.93 -9.02
CA PHE A 347 39.70 16.52 -9.08
C PHE A 347 41.18 16.33 -8.73
N ALA A 348 41.45 15.37 -7.84
CA ALA A 348 42.68 14.59 -7.85
C ALA A 348 42.31 13.15 -8.21
N SER A 349 42.85 12.65 -9.32
CA SER A 349 42.55 11.29 -9.83
C SER A 349 43.14 10.20 -8.93
N PRO A 350 42.53 9.00 -8.85
CA PRO A 350 43.08 7.90 -8.08
C PRO A 350 44.30 7.28 -8.79
N MET A 351 45.43 7.16 -8.09
CA MET A 351 46.52 6.28 -8.49
C MET A 351 46.46 4.96 -7.72
N ALA A 352 46.59 3.86 -8.46
CA ALA A 352 46.69 2.52 -7.90
C ALA A 352 48.09 2.26 -7.32
N GLY A 353 48.15 1.55 -6.19
CA GLY A 353 49.40 1.08 -5.57
C GLY A 353 49.10 0.11 -4.41
N PRO A 354 49.69 -1.09 -4.36
CA PRO A 354 49.28 -2.13 -3.41
C PRO A 354 50.09 -2.12 -2.09
N GLY A 355 49.52 -2.68 -1.03
CA GLY A 355 50.25 -2.98 0.21
C GLY A 355 49.32 -3.41 1.35
N ALA A 356 49.39 -4.68 1.75
CA ALA A 356 48.56 -5.22 2.82
C ALA A 356 49.20 -4.99 4.21
N ALA A 357 48.38 -4.64 5.21
CA ALA A 357 48.66 -4.87 6.62
C ALA A 357 47.35 -4.87 7.46
N THR A 358 46.95 -6.04 7.94
CA THR A 358 46.15 -6.23 9.17
C THR A 358 47.13 -6.45 10.36
N PRO A 359 46.74 -6.39 11.66
CA PRO A 359 45.37 -6.53 12.20
C PRO A 359 44.96 -5.63 13.40
N SER A 360 43.65 -5.69 13.71
CA SER A 360 43.02 -5.71 15.06
C SER A 360 43.40 -4.69 16.15
N ALA A 361 42.40 -3.90 16.59
CA ALA A 361 41.92 -3.92 17.99
C ALA A 361 40.57 -3.17 18.14
N SER A 362 39.63 -3.73 18.91
CA SER A 362 38.41 -3.05 19.35
C SER A 362 38.64 -2.23 20.63
N PRO A 363 37.75 -1.26 20.92
CA PRO A 363 37.32 -0.97 22.28
C PRO A 363 35.89 -1.46 22.51
N GLN A 364 35.66 -2.14 23.64
CA GLN A 364 34.34 -2.52 24.16
C GLN A 364 34.04 -1.70 25.45
N PRO A 365 32.91 -1.89 26.12
CA PRO A 365 31.75 -0.99 26.07
C PRO A 365 31.64 -0.01 27.25
N ALA A 366 30.94 1.11 27.05
CA ALA A 366 30.44 1.95 28.15
C ALA A 366 29.09 1.41 28.67
N SER A 367 28.92 1.32 30.00
CA SER A 367 27.67 0.89 30.65
C SER A 367 26.60 2.00 30.69
N PRO A 368 25.31 1.64 30.85
CA PRO A 368 24.21 2.45 30.32
C PRO A 368 23.72 3.54 31.28
N GLY A 369 23.62 4.77 30.75
CA GLY A 369 22.60 5.71 31.24
C GLY A 369 21.22 5.22 30.77
N THR A 370 20.26 5.10 31.68
CA THR A 370 18.92 4.59 31.39
C THR A 370 18.13 5.57 30.53
N ALA A 371 18.21 5.41 29.20
CA ALA A 371 17.29 6.04 28.27
C ALA A 371 15.86 5.54 28.55
N ARG A 372 14.90 6.47 28.61
CA ARG A 372 13.47 6.17 28.77
C ARG A 372 13.01 5.30 27.60
N PRO A 373 12.47 4.08 27.83
CA PRO A 373 11.97 3.25 26.75
C PRO A 373 10.88 3.99 25.94
N LEU A 374 10.94 3.87 24.60
CA LEU A 374 9.94 4.48 23.74
C LEU A 374 8.54 3.97 24.10
N GLY A 375 7.61 4.91 24.26
CA GLY A 375 6.27 4.61 24.72
C GLY A 375 6.15 4.24 26.20
N ALA A 376 7.11 4.54 27.08
CA ALA A 376 6.94 4.33 28.53
C ALA A 376 6.17 5.49 29.22
N CYS A 377 5.25 5.13 30.11
CA CYS A 377 4.52 6.01 31.03
C CYS A 377 4.36 5.37 32.44
N GLY A 378 3.75 6.06 33.41
CA GLY A 378 3.70 5.66 34.82
C GLY A 378 4.51 6.58 35.75
N ALA A 379 4.51 6.31 37.06
CA ALA A 379 5.02 7.21 38.09
C ALA A 379 6.49 7.67 37.96
N GLN A 380 7.29 6.95 37.17
CA GLN A 380 8.71 7.23 36.89
C GLN A 380 8.95 7.83 35.49
N TRP A 381 7.96 7.77 34.58
CA TRP A 381 8.14 8.14 33.16
C TRP A 381 7.11 9.15 32.63
N GLY A 382 6.11 9.54 33.44
CA GLY A 382 5.09 10.53 33.11
C GLY A 382 3.83 9.94 32.48
N GLY A 383 2.96 10.79 31.96
CA GLY A 383 1.76 10.37 31.24
C GLY A 383 2.03 9.90 29.82
N CYS A 384 1.15 9.05 29.29
CA CYS A 384 1.12 8.69 27.88
C CYS A 384 0.49 9.84 27.06
N PRO A 385 0.68 9.87 25.73
CA PRO A 385 0.09 10.88 24.86
C PRO A 385 -1.44 10.96 24.95
N ILE A 386 -2.02 12.11 24.59
CA ILE A 386 -3.47 12.33 24.57
C ILE A 386 -4.15 11.28 23.69
N GLY A 387 -5.31 10.78 24.14
CA GLY A 387 -6.01 9.65 23.51
C GLY A 387 -5.49 8.27 23.93
N GLN A 388 -4.30 8.19 24.55
CA GLN A 388 -3.67 6.92 24.94
C GLN A 388 -3.79 6.62 26.43
N CYS A 389 -3.65 5.34 26.74
CA CYS A 389 -3.82 4.75 28.05
C CYS A 389 -2.48 4.25 28.59
N CYS A 390 -2.29 4.34 29.92
CA CYS A 390 -1.10 3.80 30.58
C CYS A 390 -1.39 2.37 30.99
N SER A 391 -0.85 1.39 30.27
CA SER A 391 -0.93 -0.01 30.69
C SER A 391 -0.41 -0.22 32.13
N ALA A 392 -0.83 -1.30 32.76
CA ALA A 392 -0.31 -1.73 34.07
C ALA A 392 1.23 -1.85 34.11
N TYR A 393 1.84 -2.06 32.94
CA TYR A 393 3.28 -2.25 32.75
C TYR A 393 4.04 -0.94 32.49
N GLY A 394 3.35 0.20 32.47
CA GLY A 394 3.96 1.52 32.28
C GLY A 394 4.30 1.81 30.84
N TYR A 395 3.40 1.51 29.91
CA TYR A 395 3.53 1.82 28.48
C TYR A 395 2.25 2.42 27.89
N CYS A 396 2.43 3.27 26.87
CA CYS A 396 1.44 4.05 26.14
C CYS A 396 0.76 3.24 25.03
N GLY A 397 -0.55 3.37 24.88
CA GLY A 397 -1.26 2.93 23.66
C GLY A 397 -2.77 3.13 23.72
N THR A 398 -3.45 3.04 22.58
CA THR A 398 -4.91 3.26 22.45
C THR A 398 -5.75 1.98 22.54
N GLY A 399 -5.12 0.80 22.45
CA GLY A 399 -5.81 -0.50 22.46
C GLY A 399 -6.12 -1.04 23.86
N LEU A 400 -6.95 -2.09 23.95
CA LEU A 400 -7.38 -2.69 25.21
C LEU A 400 -6.22 -3.19 26.11
N ALA A 401 -5.09 -3.60 25.54
CA ALA A 401 -3.87 -3.95 26.30
C ALA A 401 -3.31 -2.79 27.16
N TYR A 402 -3.69 -1.56 26.81
CA TYR A 402 -3.28 -0.32 27.46
C TYR A 402 -4.42 0.29 28.27
N CYS A 403 -5.66 0.21 27.76
CA CYS A 403 -6.84 0.89 28.31
C CYS A 403 -7.68 0.05 29.29
N ALA A 404 -7.50 -1.27 29.35
CA ALA A 404 -8.32 -2.15 30.19
C ALA A 404 -7.76 -2.35 31.61
N ALA A 405 -8.05 -3.50 32.23
CA ALA A 405 -7.77 -3.76 33.64
C ALA A 405 -6.28 -3.58 34.01
N GLY A 406 -6.03 -2.72 35.00
CA GLY A 406 -4.68 -2.35 35.44
C GLY A 406 -4.11 -1.10 34.77
N CYS A 407 -4.85 -0.47 33.85
CA CYS A 407 -4.49 0.85 33.34
C CYS A 407 -4.30 1.86 34.49
N GLN A 408 -3.25 2.69 34.42
CA GLN A 408 -2.86 3.65 35.47
C GLN A 408 -3.48 5.04 35.18
N PRO A 409 -4.60 5.43 35.83
CA PRO A 409 -5.38 6.60 35.43
C PRO A 409 -4.70 7.95 35.71
N ALA A 410 -3.68 7.98 36.56
CA ALA A 410 -2.84 9.17 36.77
C ALA A 410 -1.89 9.44 35.59
N TYR A 411 -1.76 8.50 34.65
CA TYR A 411 -0.78 8.52 33.57
C TYR A 411 -1.38 8.20 32.19
N GLY A 412 -2.69 8.00 32.05
CA GLY A 412 -3.35 7.77 30.75
C GLY A 412 -4.86 7.55 30.87
N ILE A 413 -5.58 7.53 29.75
CA ILE A 413 -7.05 7.61 29.69
C ILE A 413 -7.73 6.25 29.91
N CYS A 414 -7.82 5.81 31.17
CA CYS A 414 -8.43 4.53 31.53
C CYS A 414 -9.98 4.61 31.61
N ASN A 415 -10.68 4.26 30.53
CA ASN A 415 -12.15 4.35 30.50
C ASN A 415 -12.86 3.10 31.06
N ALA A 416 -13.55 3.29 32.19
CA ALA A 416 -14.51 2.34 32.74
C ALA A 416 -15.81 2.33 31.92
N GLY A 417 -16.41 1.14 31.72
CA GLY A 417 -17.47 0.96 30.71
C GLY A 417 -18.91 1.28 31.16
N GLY A 418 -19.81 1.31 30.17
CA GLY A 418 -21.26 1.36 30.36
C GLY A 418 -22.03 1.50 29.03
N SER A 419 -23.01 0.64 28.80
CA SER A 419 -24.01 0.74 27.70
C SER A 419 -25.37 1.24 28.25
N PRO A 420 -26.43 1.35 27.44
CA PRO A 420 -26.89 2.60 26.81
C PRO A 420 -28.24 3.11 27.39
N PRO A 421 -28.78 4.24 26.88
CA PRO A 421 -30.21 4.50 26.95
C PRO A 421 -30.90 4.51 25.56
N THR A 422 -32.09 3.91 25.49
CA THR A 422 -32.96 3.81 24.32
C THR A 422 -34.11 4.82 24.33
N SER A 423 -34.51 5.37 23.18
CA SER A 423 -35.86 5.88 22.80
C SER A 423 -35.77 6.51 21.40
N GLY A 424 -36.78 6.58 20.52
CA GLY A 424 -38.17 6.08 20.53
C GLY A 424 -38.83 6.41 19.17
N SER A 425 -39.85 5.65 18.75
CA SER A 425 -40.34 5.61 17.34
C SER A 425 -41.35 6.69 16.92
N SER A 426 -41.52 6.87 15.61
CA SER A 426 -42.84 7.16 15.00
C SER A 426 -42.97 6.51 13.59
N LYS A 427 -44.20 6.23 13.15
CA LYS A 427 -44.53 5.32 12.02
C LYS A 427 -45.23 6.06 10.87
N SER A 428 -45.07 5.55 9.64
CA SER A 428 -46.15 5.53 8.64
C SER A 428 -45.93 4.49 7.52
N SER A 429 -46.98 3.72 7.24
CA SER A 429 -47.25 2.92 6.02
C SER A 429 -48.67 3.36 5.55
N PRO A 430 -49.28 2.92 4.41
CA PRO A 430 -49.02 1.72 3.57
C PRO A 430 -49.33 1.98 2.04
N PRO A 431 -49.92 1.08 1.20
CA PRO A 431 -49.65 -0.33 0.82
C PRO A 431 -49.41 -0.44 -0.74
N PRO A 432 -49.75 -1.53 -1.47
CA PRO A 432 -49.04 -2.80 -1.56
C PRO A 432 -48.66 -3.22 -3.00
N ALA A 433 -47.73 -4.16 -3.16
CA ALA A 433 -47.58 -4.93 -4.40
C ALA A 433 -47.42 -6.44 -4.11
N SER A 434 -48.19 -7.24 -4.85
CA SER A 434 -48.42 -8.68 -4.70
C SER A 434 -47.19 -9.58 -4.91
N SER A 435 -47.14 -10.65 -4.13
CA SER A 435 -46.51 -11.95 -4.45
C SER A 435 -47.58 -13.06 -4.23
N PRO A 436 -47.44 -14.30 -4.72
CA PRO A 436 -46.20 -14.98 -5.16
C PRO A 436 -46.28 -15.76 -6.49
N ALA A 437 -45.13 -16.23 -6.98
CA ALA A 437 -45.04 -17.39 -7.86
C ALA A 437 -43.88 -18.30 -7.41
N LEU A 438 -44.07 -19.62 -7.52
CA LEU A 438 -43.20 -20.63 -6.89
C LEU A 438 -41.88 -20.87 -7.64
N ALA A 439 -40.89 -21.32 -6.88
CA ALA A 439 -39.56 -21.72 -7.31
C ALA A 439 -39.52 -22.66 -8.54
N SER A 440 -38.61 -22.36 -9.46
CA SER A 440 -37.94 -23.35 -10.32
C SER A 440 -36.48 -23.49 -9.86
N SER A 441 -35.94 -24.72 -9.89
CA SER A 441 -34.58 -25.00 -9.44
C SER A 441 -33.53 -24.27 -10.29
N PRO A 442 -32.44 -23.71 -9.71
CA PRO A 442 -31.41 -23.03 -10.49
C PRO A 442 -30.75 -23.98 -11.49
N GLN A 443 -30.87 -23.67 -12.78
CA GLN A 443 -30.04 -24.27 -13.83
C GLN A 443 -28.67 -23.55 -13.86
N PRO A 444 -27.56 -24.24 -14.15
CA PRO A 444 -26.28 -23.59 -14.45
C PRO A 444 -26.40 -22.75 -15.73
N VAL A 445 -25.89 -21.52 -15.70
CA VAL A 445 -25.80 -20.67 -16.91
C VAL A 445 -24.58 -21.11 -17.73
N PRO A 446 -24.71 -21.50 -19.01
CA PRO A 446 -23.56 -21.80 -19.85
C PRO A 446 -22.70 -20.55 -20.05
N GLY A 447 -21.42 -20.61 -19.67
CA GLY A 447 -20.42 -19.57 -19.96
C GLY A 447 -20.02 -18.67 -18.79
N LEU A 448 -20.83 -18.56 -17.71
CA LEU A 448 -20.48 -17.75 -16.55
C LEU A 448 -19.38 -18.42 -15.72
N LEU A 449 -18.24 -17.76 -15.58
CA LEU A 449 -17.10 -18.23 -14.78
C LEU A 449 -17.15 -17.67 -13.34
N PHE A 450 -16.80 -18.48 -12.35
CA PHE A 450 -16.61 -18.01 -10.96
C PHE A 450 -15.23 -18.42 -10.42
N THR A 451 -14.34 -17.44 -10.25
CA THR A 451 -12.99 -17.63 -9.70
C THR A 451 -12.62 -16.46 -8.77
N PRO A 452 -12.67 -16.62 -7.44
CA PRO A 452 -12.15 -15.63 -6.50
C PRO A 452 -10.68 -15.32 -6.77
N TYR A 453 -10.27 -14.10 -6.47
CA TYR A 453 -8.86 -13.70 -6.51
C TYR A 453 -8.12 -14.31 -5.33
N LYS A 454 -6.90 -14.76 -5.59
CA LYS A 454 -5.95 -15.25 -4.61
C LYS A 454 -4.65 -14.50 -4.82
N ASP A 455 -4.41 -13.53 -3.94
CA ASP A 455 -3.11 -12.92 -3.80
C ASP A 455 -2.05 -14.00 -3.49
N THR A 456 -0.98 -14.01 -4.26
CA THR A 456 0.09 -14.99 -4.22
C THR A 456 1.19 -14.66 -3.22
N GLY A 457 1.27 -13.42 -2.73
CA GLY A 457 2.15 -13.04 -1.62
C GLY A 457 1.56 -13.41 -0.25
N ILE A 458 0.25 -13.23 -0.09
CA ILE A 458 -0.49 -13.54 1.15
C ILE A 458 -0.49 -15.06 1.38
N ASN A 459 -0.13 -15.52 2.59
CA ASN A 459 -0.23 -16.92 3.01
C ASN A 459 0.40 -17.97 2.05
N MET A 460 1.36 -17.62 1.18
CA MET A 460 2.06 -18.60 0.33
C MET A 460 3.08 -19.42 1.15
N ASP A 461 3.30 -20.68 0.77
CA ASP A 461 4.47 -21.42 1.24
C ASP A 461 5.70 -21.00 0.43
N TRP A 462 6.41 -20.01 0.94
CA TRP A 462 7.63 -19.45 0.34
C TRP A 462 8.79 -20.46 0.20
N ASN A 463 8.75 -21.59 0.90
CA ASN A 463 9.79 -22.63 0.77
C ASN A 463 9.56 -23.55 -0.44
N THR A 464 8.28 -23.77 -0.81
CA THR A 464 7.88 -24.71 -1.86
C THR A 464 7.24 -24.04 -3.08
N GLY A 465 6.94 -22.74 -2.99
CA GLY A 465 6.19 -21.99 -3.99
C GLY A 465 4.72 -22.39 -4.09
N VAL A 466 4.20 -23.21 -3.16
CA VAL A 466 2.83 -23.73 -3.23
C VAL A 466 1.84 -22.69 -2.72
N LEU A 467 0.88 -22.34 -3.58
CA LEU A 467 -0.24 -21.46 -3.23
C LEU A 467 -1.00 -22.04 -2.05
N SER A 468 -0.99 -21.30 -0.96
CA SER A 468 -1.52 -21.69 0.34
C SER A 468 -2.37 -20.57 0.92
N THR A 469 -3.14 -20.89 1.96
CA THR A 469 -4.13 -19.99 2.56
C THR A 469 -4.31 -20.33 4.03
N ALA A 470 -4.65 -19.32 4.84
CA ALA A 470 -4.98 -19.47 6.25
C ALA A 470 -6.49 -19.36 6.55
N VAL A 471 -7.36 -19.22 5.54
CA VAL A 471 -8.81 -18.95 5.68
C VAL A 471 -9.56 -19.93 6.61
N ALA A 472 -9.07 -21.16 6.74
CA ALA A 472 -9.60 -22.19 7.64
C ALA A 472 -8.97 -22.18 9.06
N GLY A 473 -8.35 -21.07 9.48
CA GLY A 473 -7.65 -20.93 10.76
C GLY A 473 -6.29 -21.63 10.83
N ARG A 474 -5.78 -22.19 9.73
CA ARG A 474 -4.46 -22.81 9.61
C ARG A 474 -3.93 -22.68 8.19
N LEU A 475 -2.61 -22.52 8.06
CA LEU A 475 -1.94 -22.54 6.77
C LEU A 475 -2.05 -23.94 6.13
N GLN A 476 -2.60 -24.00 4.91
CA GLN A 476 -2.70 -25.22 4.12
C GLN A 476 -2.72 -24.89 2.61
N PRO A 477 -2.37 -25.83 1.72
CA PRO A 477 -2.46 -25.61 0.27
C PRO A 477 -3.86 -25.15 -0.14
N VAL A 478 -3.97 -24.15 -1.01
CA VAL A 478 -5.26 -23.51 -1.34
C VAL A 478 -6.27 -24.51 -1.90
N LEU A 479 -5.80 -25.47 -2.72
CA LEU A 479 -6.60 -26.59 -3.25
C LEU A 479 -7.26 -27.47 -2.16
N ALA A 480 -6.73 -27.51 -0.94
CA ALA A 480 -7.32 -28.24 0.19
C ALA A 480 -8.35 -27.41 0.97
N ALA A 481 -8.33 -26.08 0.82
CA ALA A 481 -9.33 -25.16 1.37
C ALA A 481 -10.50 -24.89 0.40
N MET A 482 -10.26 -24.95 -0.92
CA MET A 482 -11.28 -24.69 -1.95
C MET A 482 -12.51 -25.63 -1.78
N PRO A 483 -13.73 -25.07 -1.65
CA PRO A 483 -14.95 -25.88 -1.60
C PRO A 483 -15.10 -26.77 -2.84
N ALA A 484 -15.75 -27.92 -2.70
CA ALA A 484 -15.86 -28.90 -3.79
C ALA A 484 -16.47 -28.32 -5.09
N GLY A 485 -17.40 -27.37 -4.96
CA GLY A 485 -18.02 -26.65 -6.07
C GLY A 485 -17.18 -25.52 -6.69
N LEU A 486 -16.12 -25.04 -6.02
CA LEU A 486 -15.27 -23.97 -6.56
C LEU A 486 -14.33 -24.53 -7.63
N ARG A 487 -14.56 -24.17 -8.90
CA ARG A 487 -13.90 -24.81 -10.04
C ARG A 487 -12.57 -24.21 -10.45
N GLY A 488 -12.27 -22.98 -10.05
CA GLY A 488 -10.98 -22.37 -10.28
C GLY A 488 -10.70 -21.20 -9.36
N LEU A 489 -9.56 -20.56 -9.58
CA LEU A 489 -9.02 -19.49 -8.76
C LEU A 489 -8.23 -18.52 -9.65
N THR A 490 -8.31 -17.22 -9.42
CA THR A 490 -7.50 -16.21 -10.12
C THR A 490 -6.23 -15.96 -9.31
N TRP A 491 -5.05 -16.26 -9.84
CA TRP A 491 -3.77 -16.08 -9.16
C TRP A 491 -3.24 -14.67 -9.41
N ALA A 492 -3.08 -13.88 -8.35
CA ALA A 492 -2.82 -12.45 -8.40
C ALA A 492 -1.54 -12.06 -7.63
N PHE A 493 -0.65 -11.18 -8.07
CA PHE A 493 -0.55 -10.56 -9.39
C PHE A 493 0.86 -10.76 -9.95
N ALA A 494 0.94 -10.91 -11.26
CA ALA A 494 2.21 -10.79 -11.99
C ALA A 494 2.52 -9.31 -12.24
N THR A 495 3.69 -8.80 -11.85
CA THR A 495 4.09 -7.40 -12.07
C THR A 495 5.46 -7.29 -12.76
N GLY A 496 5.70 -6.18 -13.46
CA GLY A 496 6.88 -5.95 -14.30
C GLY A 496 6.71 -6.32 -15.78
N GLU A 497 7.82 -6.44 -16.51
CA GLU A 497 7.84 -6.76 -17.96
C GLU A 497 7.62 -8.25 -18.22
N CYS A 498 6.68 -8.55 -19.13
CA CYS A 498 6.28 -9.90 -19.50
C CYS A 498 7.46 -10.81 -19.89
N GLY A 499 7.51 -12.00 -19.28
CA GLY A 499 8.59 -12.97 -19.46
C GLY A 499 9.70 -12.84 -18.41
N ALA A 500 9.86 -11.67 -17.79
CA ALA A 500 10.74 -11.39 -16.66
C ALA A 500 9.95 -10.92 -15.40
N GLU A 501 8.64 -11.15 -15.39
CA GLU A 501 7.71 -10.68 -14.36
C GLU A 501 7.91 -11.38 -13.01
N GLN A 502 7.38 -10.82 -11.93
CA GLN A 502 7.44 -11.39 -10.58
C GLN A 502 6.07 -11.48 -9.91
N PHE A 503 5.95 -12.33 -8.88
CA PHE A 503 4.74 -12.48 -8.07
C PHE A 503 5.07 -12.16 -6.61
N GLY A 504 4.88 -10.91 -6.19
CA GLY A 504 5.21 -10.45 -4.83
C GLY A 504 6.68 -10.63 -4.41
N GLY A 505 7.61 -10.66 -5.36
CA GLY A 505 9.03 -11.00 -5.11
C GLY A 505 9.39 -12.49 -5.27
N PHE A 506 8.42 -13.34 -5.62
CA PHE A 506 8.66 -14.74 -5.97
C PHE A 506 8.84 -14.92 -7.49
N SER A 507 9.68 -15.87 -7.90
CA SER A 507 9.95 -16.10 -9.32
C SER A 507 8.79 -16.84 -10.01
N PRO A 508 8.41 -16.43 -11.24
CA PRO A 508 7.22 -16.96 -11.90
C PRO A 508 7.42 -18.42 -12.33
N ALA A 509 8.67 -18.83 -12.62
CA ALA A 509 9.01 -20.20 -12.96
C ALA A 509 8.81 -21.15 -11.76
N SER A 510 9.22 -20.72 -10.55
CA SER A 510 8.98 -21.49 -9.34
C SER A 510 7.48 -21.60 -9.05
N LEU A 511 6.72 -20.50 -9.14
CA LEU A 511 5.28 -20.49 -8.94
C LEU A 511 4.56 -21.45 -9.89
N ALA A 512 4.88 -21.39 -11.19
CA ALA A 512 4.29 -22.29 -12.19
C ALA A 512 4.61 -23.77 -11.87
N SER A 513 5.89 -24.09 -11.66
CA SER A 513 6.34 -25.47 -11.40
C SER A 513 5.73 -26.08 -10.12
N ALA A 514 5.46 -25.26 -9.10
CA ALA A 514 4.88 -25.71 -7.85
C ALA A 514 3.36 -25.98 -7.91
N ASN A 515 2.63 -25.30 -8.81
CA ASN A 515 1.15 -25.24 -8.75
C ASN A 515 0.42 -25.76 -9.99
N VAL A 516 0.96 -25.58 -11.21
CA VAL A 516 0.24 -25.92 -12.46
C VAL A 516 -0.22 -27.38 -12.47
N ASP A 517 0.70 -28.32 -12.25
CA ASP A 517 0.37 -29.75 -12.21
C ASP A 517 -0.57 -30.11 -11.05
N ARG A 518 -0.52 -29.39 -9.93
CA ARG A 518 -1.43 -29.62 -8.79
C ARG A 518 -2.87 -29.24 -9.14
N PHE A 519 -3.06 -28.12 -9.83
CA PHE A 519 -4.38 -27.69 -10.29
C PHE A 519 -4.94 -28.66 -11.34
N ILE A 520 -4.11 -29.11 -12.29
CA ILE A 520 -4.47 -30.17 -13.25
C ILE A 520 -4.91 -31.45 -12.52
N GLN A 521 -4.10 -31.96 -11.58
CA GLN A 521 -4.39 -33.18 -10.83
C GLN A 521 -5.64 -33.05 -9.93
N ALA A 522 -5.90 -31.86 -9.39
CA ALA A 522 -7.09 -31.56 -8.60
C ALA A 522 -8.36 -31.31 -9.45
N GLY A 523 -8.23 -31.28 -10.79
CA GLY A 523 -9.34 -30.93 -11.69
C GLY A 523 -9.86 -29.50 -11.48
N ARG A 524 -8.97 -28.57 -11.12
CA ARG A 524 -9.27 -27.14 -10.91
C ARG A 524 -8.59 -26.31 -12.00
N GLY A 525 -9.32 -25.34 -12.53
CA GLY A 525 -8.74 -24.35 -13.44
C GLY A 525 -8.13 -23.15 -12.71
N TYR A 526 -7.38 -22.32 -13.42
CA TYR A 526 -6.86 -21.05 -12.90
C TYR A 526 -6.82 -19.96 -13.97
N ILE A 527 -6.96 -18.71 -13.54
CA ILE A 527 -6.59 -17.52 -14.31
C ILE A 527 -5.27 -17.00 -13.74
N VAL A 528 -4.39 -16.47 -14.58
CA VAL A 528 -3.23 -15.67 -14.11
C VAL A 528 -3.58 -14.20 -14.29
N SER A 529 -3.68 -13.46 -13.18
CA SER A 529 -3.90 -12.02 -13.18
C SER A 529 -2.58 -11.26 -13.09
N THR A 530 -2.51 -10.10 -13.73
CA THR A 530 -1.32 -9.26 -13.87
C THR A 530 -1.63 -7.82 -13.50
N GLY A 531 -0.70 -7.10 -12.87
CA GLY A 531 -0.89 -5.70 -12.47
C GLY A 531 -1.36 -5.58 -11.02
N GLY A 532 -2.48 -4.87 -10.83
CA GLY A 532 -3.06 -4.59 -9.51
C GLY A 532 -2.42 -3.40 -8.78
N ALA A 533 -3.05 -2.94 -7.70
CA ALA A 533 -2.72 -1.70 -6.97
C ALA A 533 -1.25 -1.58 -6.53
N ASN A 534 -0.55 -2.71 -6.34
CA ASN A 534 0.84 -2.76 -5.89
C ASN A 534 1.88 -2.84 -7.04
N GLY A 535 1.49 -2.72 -8.31
CA GLY A 535 2.44 -2.50 -9.40
C GLY A 535 1.92 -2.86 -10.79
N ALA A 536 2.39 -2.12 -11.81
CA ALA A 536 2.02 -2.35 -13.20
C ALA A 536 2.59 -3.66 -13.79
N PHE A 537 1.84 -4.25 -14.73
CA PHE A 537 2.36 -5.23 -15.69
C PHE A 537 2.44 -4.59 -17.07
N ILE A 538 3.60 -4.73 -17.72
CA ILE A 538 3.89 -4.16 -19.04
C ILE A 538 4.44 -5.24 -19.98
N CYS A 539 4.38 -5.01 -21.28
CA CYS A 539 4.84 -6.00 -22.25
C CYS A 539 5.26 -5.38 -23.60
N GLY A 540 6.56 -5.09 -23.73
CA GLY A 540 7.13 -4.49 -24.92
C GLY A 540 7.24 -5.43 -26.13
N THR A 541 7.22 -6.76 -25.95
CA THR A 541 7.50 -7.72 -27.05
C THR A 541 6.59 -8.96 -27.09
N ASP A 542 6.28 -9.43 -28.32
CA ASP A 542 5.59 -10.72 -28.52
C ASP A 542 6.38 -11.91 -27.94
N ALA A 543 7.72 -11.82 -27.89
CA ALA A 543 8.58 -12.87 -27.36
C ALA A 543 8.50 -12.96 -25.82
N GLY A 544 8.48 -11.82 -25.13
CA GLY A 544 8.21 -11.74 -23.69
C GLY A 544 6.82 -12.28 -23.36
N PHE A 545 5.79 -11.85 -24.12
CA PHE A 545 4.42 -12.33 -23.91
C PHE A 545 4.27 -13.82 -24.16
N ALA A 546 4.90 -14.35 -25.22
CA ALA A 546 4.90 -15.78 -25.49
C ALA A 546 5.61 -16.57 -24.38
N THR A 547 6.67 -16.02 -23.79
CA THR A 547 7.39 -16.62 -22.65
C THR A 547 6.51 -16.67 -21.39
N PHE A 548 5.84 -15.57 -21.07
CA PHE A 548 4.84 -15.49 -19.99
C PHE A 548 3.73 -16.53 -20.18
N LEU A 549 3.07 -16.53 -21.34
CA LEU A 549 1.98 -17.48 -21.63
C LEU A 549 2.46 -18.93 -21.57
N GLN A 550 3.60 -19.25 -22.20
CA GLN A 550 4.12 -20.62 -22.25
C GLN A 550 4.46 -21.18 -20.86
N ARG A 551 4.89 -20.32 -19.92
CA ARG A 551 5.22 -20.68 -18.54
C ARG A 551 4.02 -21.21 -17.75
N PHE A 552 2.84 -20.62 -17.98
CA PHE A 552 1.60 -20.99 -17.30
C PHE A 552 0.65 -21.85 -18.16
N ASN A 553 0.98 -22.11 -19.43
CA ASN A 553 0.09 -22.81 -20.35
C ASN A 553 -0.14 -24.29 -19.97
N SER A 554 -1.39 -24.65 -19.71
CA SER A 554 -1.80 -26.02 -19.41
C SER A 554 -3.26 -26.27 -19.80
N SER A 555 -3.75 -27.50 -19.61
CA SER A 555 -5.19 -27.82 -19.72
C SER A 555 -6.04 -27.24 -18.57
N ALA A 556 -5.43 -26.64 -17.56
CA ALA A 556 -6.10 -25.99 -16.43
C ALA A 556 -6.03 -24.45 -16.50
N LEU A 557 -5.18 -23.86 -17.34
CA LEU A 557 -5.20 -22.42 -17.59
C LEU A 557 -6.51 -22.04 -18.30
N LEU A 558 -7.31 -21.18 -17.69
CA LEU A 558 -8.61 -20.70 -18.19
C LEU A 558 -8.49 -19.35 -18.91
N GLY A 559 -7.60 -18.49 -18.43
CA GLY A 559 -7.50 -17.11 -18.88
C GLY A 559 -6.23 -16.41 -18.41
N VAL A 560 -5.99 -15.26 -19.02
CA VAL A 560 -5.15 -14.19 -18.48
C VAL A 560 -6.07 -13.02 -18.16
N ASP A 561 -5.81 -12.38 -17.02
CA ASP A 561 -6.50 -11.19 -16.57
C ASP A 561 -5.50 -10.04 -16.44
N PHE A 562 -5.84 -8.88 -17.00
CA PHE A 562 -5.04 -7.67 -16.92
C PHE A 562 -5.73 -6.68 -15.98
N ASP A 563 -5.22 -6.59 -14.76
CA ASP A 563 -5.70 -5.66 -13.76
C ASP A 563 -5.00 -4.30 -13.93
N ILE A 564 -5.74 -3.35 -14.49
CA ILE A 564 -5.27 -2.02 -14.91
C ILE A 564 -5.88 -0.98 -13.97
N GLU A 565 -5.22 -0.79 -12.83
CA GLU A 565 -5.60 0.17 -11.80
C GLU A 565 -4.85 1.50 -11.97
N ALA A 566 -3.52 1.45 -11.81
CA ALA A 566 -2.62 2.59 -11.91
C ALA A 566 -1.22 2.15 -12.41
N GLY A 567 -0.49 3.07 -13.03
CA GLY A 567 0.90 2.88 -13.44
C GLY A 567 1.14 2.49 -14.90
N GLN A 568 0.19 1.85 -15.60
CA GLN A 568 0.29 1.67 -17.06
C GLN A 568 -0.11 2.93 -17.82
N THR A 569 0.72 3.36 -18.77
CA THR A 569 0.38 4.40 -19.74
C THR A 569 -0.58 3.89 -20.83
N PRO A 570 -1.30 4.78 -21.54
CA PRO A 570 -2.12 4.38 -22.69
C PRO A 570 -1.36 3.63 -23.79
N ALA A 571 -0.05 3.90 -23.95
CA ALA A 571 0.80 3.20 -24.91
C ALA A 571 1.08 1.75 -24.48
N GLU A 572 1.27 1.50 -23.18
CA GLU A 572 1.48 0.16 -22.63
C GLU A 572 0.19 -0.66 -22.62
N VAL A 573 -0.95 -0.05 -22.30
CA VAL A 573 -2.28 -0.69 -22.46
C VAL A 573 -2.51 -1.08 -23.92
N ALA A 574 -2.23 -0.17 -24.87
CA ALA A 574 -2.33 -0.48 -26.30
C ALA A 574 -1.35 -1.59 -26.74
N ALA A 575 -0.14 -1.63 -26.17
CA ALA A 575 0.83 -2.70 -26.41
C ALA A 575 0.31 -4.05 -25.90
N LEU A 576 -0.25 -4.12 -24.69
CA LEU A 576 -0.87 -5.33 -24.13
C LEU A 576 -2.02 -5.82 -25.02
N VAL A 577 -2.93 -4.94 -25.43
CA VAL A 577 -4.04 -5.28 -26.34
C VAL A 577 -3.50 -5.81 -27.68
N GLN A 578 -2.41 -5.22 -28.21
CA GLN A 578 -1.74 -5.72 -29.41
C GLN A 578 -1.15 -7.12 -29.20
N ARG A 579 -0.50 -7.38 -28.06
CA ARG A 579 0.03 -8.71 -27.72
C ARG A 579 -1.08 -9.76 -27.62
N VAL A 580 -2.21 -9.43 -27.00
CA VAL A 580 -3.41 -10.28 -26.95
C VAL A 580 -3.95 -10.56 -28.36
N GLY A 581 -4.00 -9.55 -29.23
CA GLY A 581 -4.37 -9.68 -30.64
C GLY A 581 -3.51 -10.67 -31.43
N THR A 582 -2.21 -10.74 -31.15
CA THR A 582 -1.30 -11.77 -31.69
C THR A 582 -1.55 -13.13 -31.02
N ALA A 583 -1.57 -13.18 -29.68
CA ALA A 583 -1.56 -14.43 -28.92
C ALA A 583 -2.84 -15.26 -29.09
N ARG A 584 -4.01 -14.62 -29.16
CA ARG A 584 -5.31 -15.31 -29.31
C ARG A 584 -5.40 -16.21 -30.56
N GLN A 585 -4.63 -15.92 -31.61
CA GLN A 585 -4.53 -16.78 -32.80
C GLN A 585 -3.90 -18.14 -32.48
N ARG A 586 -3.03 -18.19 -31.47
CA ARG A 586 -2.34 -19.41 -31.01
C ARG A 586 -3.04 -20.08 -29.83
N TYR A 587 -3.80 -19.31 -29.06
CA TYR A 587 -4.58 -19.73 -27.88
C TYR A 587 -6.08 -19.40 -28.03
N PRO A 588 -6.78 -19.95 -29.03
CA PRO A 588 -8.17 -19.56 -29.35
C PRO A 588 -9.23 -20.04 -28.33
N GLY A 589 -8.83 -20.76 -27.28
CA GLY A 589 -9.69 -21.23 -26.20
C GLY A 589 -9.45 -20.52 -24.86
N LEU A 590 -8.64 -19.46 -24.84
CA LEU A 590 -8.24 -18.72 -23.65
C LEU A 590 -9.10 -17.46 -23.45
N ARG A 591 -9.51 -17.19 -22.22
CA ARG A 591 -10.14 -15.92 -21.83
C ARG A 591 -9.10 -14.79 -21.72
N TRP A 592 -9.46 -13.60 -22.17
CA TRP A 592 -8.70 -12.37 -21.95
C TRP A 592 -9.59 -11.40 -21.17
N SER A 593 -9.37 -11.32 -19.86
CA SER A 593 -10.06 -10.38 -18.95
C SER A 593 -9.26 -9.09 -18.82
N TRP A 594 -9.96 -7.98 -18.68
CA TRP A 594 -9.42 -6.67 -18.40
C TRP A 594 -10.12 -6.12 -17.16
N THR A 595 -9.46 -6.22 -16.01
CA THR A 595 -9.97 -5.75 -14.72
C THR A 595 -9.66 -4.27 -14.55
N VAL A 596 -10.69 -3.48 -14.20
CA VAL A 596 -10.60 -2.01 -14.12
C VAL A 596 -11.45 -1.46 -12.98
N ALA A 597 -10.98 -0.38 -12.37
CA ALA A 597 -11.72 0.40 -11.38
C ALA A 597 -12.98 1.04 -11.98
N THR A 598 -14.07 1.06 -11.21
CA THR A 598 -15.34 1.67 -11.62
C THR A 598 -16.08 2.30 -10.45
N LEU A 599 -16.86 3.34 -10.74
CA LEU A 599 -17.94 3.83 -9.89
C LEU A 599 -19.23 2.99 -10.09
N GLY A 600 -20.23 3.23 -9.25
CA GLY A 600 -21.53 2.54 -9.26
C GLY A 600 -22.74 3.48 -9.37
N ALA A 601 -22.54 4.68 -9.90
CA ALA A 601 -23.59 5.68 -10.05
C ALA A 601 -24.66 5.20 -11.04
N ALA A 602 -25.93 5.56 -10.78
CA ALA A 602 -27.06 5.11 -11.61
C ALA A 602 -27.12 5.71 -13.03
N SER A 603 -26.28 6.73 -13.29
CA SER A 603 -26.19 7.43 -14.57
C SER A 603 -24.88 8.21 -14.65
N GLY A 604 -24.36 8.38 -15.86
CA GLY A 604 -23.07 9.02 -16.09
C GLY A 604 -22.01 8.01 -16.49
N GLU A 605 -20.78 8.49 -16.71
CA GLU A 605 -19.64 7.61 -16.89
C GLU A 605 -19.20 7.05 -15.54
N ASN A 606 -19.06 5.72 -15.47
CA ASN A 606 -18.60 5.03 -14.26
C ASN A 606 -17.14 4.57 -14.39
N LEU A 607 -16.56 4.55 -15.60
CA LEU A 607 -15.14 4.22 -15.79
C LEU A 607 -14.22 5.41 -15.52
N GLY A 608 -13.16 5.19 -14.75
CA GLY A 608 -12.03 6.11 -14.66
C GLY A 608 -11.19 6.16 -15.95
N SER A 609 -10.17 7.01 -15.96
CA SER A 609 -9.25 7.20 -17.11
C SER A 609 -8.60 5.90 -17.59
N ALA A 610 -8.21 5.02 -16.66
CA ALA A 610 -7.67 3.69 -16.95
C ALA A 610 -8.70 2.79 -17.66
N GLY A 611 -9.92 2.70 -17.13
CA GLY A 611 -11.02 1.94 -17.73
C GLY A 611 -11.39 2.42 -19.13
N LEU A 612 -11.51 3.73 -19.33
CA LEU A 612 -11.75 4.35 -20.64
C LEU A 612 -10.61 4.04 -21.62
N THR A 613 -9.35 4.07 -21.16
CA THR A 613 -8.17 3.74 -21.96
C THR A 613 -8.20 2.28 -22.44
N VAL A 614 -8.53 1.34 -21.56
CA VAL A 614 -8.69 -0.09 -21.88
C VAL A 614 -9.80 -0.31 -22.92
N VAL A 615 -10.99 0.23 -22.68
CA VAL A 615 -12.13 0.09 -23.59
C VAL A 615 -11.82 0.69 -24.97
N GLN A 616 -11.24 1.89 -25.02
CA GLN A 616 -10.85 2.53 -26.27
C GLN A 616 -9.76 1.74 -27.01
N ALA A 617 -8.78 1.17 -26.31
CA ALA A 617 -7.74 0.34 -26.91
C ALA A 617 -8.32 -0.95 -27.52
N LEU A 618 -9.25 -1.63 -26.83
CA LEU A 618 -9.95 -2.82 -27.32
C LEU A 618 -10.80 -2.53 -28.56
N GLN A 619 -11.56 -1.42 -28.54
CA GLN A 619 -12.34 -0.96 -29.68
C GLN A 619 -11.45 -0.63 -30.89
N ASN A 620 -10.36 0.12 -30.67
CA ASN A 620 -9.40 0.50 -31.72
C ASN A 620 -8.69 -0.71 -32.34
N ALA A 621 -8.37 -1.72 -31.55
CA ALA A 621 -7.73 -2.95 -32.03
C ALA A 621 -8.69 -3.86 -32.83
N GLY A 622 -10.00 -3.59 -32.82
CA GLY A 622 -10.99 -4.32 -33.61
C GLY A 622 -11.11 -5.80 -33.25
N LEU A 623 -10.68 -6.20 -32.05
CA LEU A 623 -10.60 -7.62 -31.64
C LEU A 623 -11.98 -8.26 -31.47
N GLY A 624 -13.00 -7.46 -31.17
CA GLY A 624 -14.36 -7.91 -30.89
C GLY A 624 -14.49 -8.72 -29.60
N TRP A 625 -15.72 -9.11 -29.29
CA TRP A 625 -16.11 -9.66 -27.99
C TRP A 625 -16.21 -11.20 -27.97
N ALA A 626 -15.40 -11.90 -28.77
CA ALA A 626 -15.46 -13.37 -28.84
C ALA A 626 -14.77 -14.07 -27.64
N ASP A 627 -13.69 -13.46 -27.15
CA ASP A 627 -12.82 -13.99 -26.08
C ASP A 627 -12.29 -12.87 -25.14
N GLN A 628 -12.72 -11.63 -25.35
CA GLN A 628 -12.39 -10.44 -24.54
C GLN A 628 -13.48 -10.15 -23.53
N PHE A 629 -13.12 -9.80 -22.30
CA PHE A 629 -14.04 -9.53 -21.20
C PHE A 629 -13.57 -8.30 -20.41
N VAL A 630 -14.52 -7.47 -19.95
CA VAL A 630 -14.24 -6.32 -19.07
C VAL A 630 -14.75 -6.68 -17.68
N ASN A 631 -13.84 -6.78 -16.73
CA ASN A 631 -14.14 -7.12 -15.35
C ASN A 631 -14.15 -5.83 -14.51
N LEU A 632 -15.29 -5.53 -13.92
CA LEU A 632 -15.48 -4.30 -13.17
C LEU A 632 -15.19 -4.55 -11.69
N MET A 633 -14.22 -3.82 -11.13
CA MET A 633 -13.98 -3.77 -9.70
C MET A 633 -15.08 -2.96 -9.02
N VAL A 634 -16.16 -3.65 -8.65
CA VAL A 634 -17.36 -3.07 -8.03
C VAL A 634 -17.18 -2.97 -6.52
N MET A 635 -16.18 -2.15 -6.17
CA MET A 635 -15.64 -1.94 -4.82
C MET A 635 -15.16 -0.49 -4.70
N ASP A 636 -14.95 -0.02 -3.47
CA ASP A 636 -14.18 1.19 -3.12
C ASP A 636 -14.55 2.43 -3.92
N TYR A 637 -15.85 2.62 -4.10
CA TYR A 637 -16.41 3.72 -4.87
C TYR A 637 -16.03 5.10 -4.31
N GLY A 638 -15.75 5.18 -3.01
CA GLY A 638 -15.64 6.41 -2.24
C GLY A 638 -16.89 6.67 -1.42
N ASP A 639 -17.03 7.89 -0.90
CA ASP A 639 -18.15 8.23 -0.04
C ASP A 639 -19.50 8.28 -0.76
N ALA A 640 -20.53 7.88 -0.01
CA ALA A 640 -21.86 7.64 -0.55
C ALA A 640 -22.52 8.92 -1.09
N SER A 641 -22.45 9.09 -2.41
CA SER A 641 -23.17 10.12 -3.15
C SER A 641 -23.80 9.55 -4.43
N PRO A 642 -24.88 10.15 -4.97
CA PRO A 642 -25.51 9.69 -6.22
C PRO A 642 -24.61 9.74 -7.46
N TYR A 643 -23.48 10.46 -7.38
CA TYR A 643 -22.46 10.57 -8.43
C TYR A 643 -21.38 9.48 -8.35
N VAL A 644 -21.36 8.73 -7.24
CA VAL A 644 -20.32 7.74 -6.90
C VAL A 644 -20.92 6.33 -6.86
N CYS A 645 -22.10 6.18 -6.27
CA CYS A 645 -22.74 4.88 -6.06
C CYS A 645 -24.28 5.00 -5.99
N ALA A 646 -24.97 3.86 -5.99
CA ALA A 646 -26.38 3.84 -5.56
C ALA A 646 -26.44 4.11 -4.06
N VAL A 647 -27.02 5.25 -3.64
CA VAL A 647 -27.17 5.55 -2.21
C VAL A 647 -28.40 4.84 -1.64
N GLY A 648 -28.18 3.87 -0.75
CA GLY A 648 -29.22 3.11 -0.07
C GLY A 648 -29.90 3.89 1.07
N ALA A 649 -30.97 3.31 1.63
CA ALA A 649 -31.82 3.96 2.64
C ALA A 649 -31.11 4.36 3.95
N THR A 650 -29.90 3.84 4.20
CA THR A 650 -29.06 4.18 5.36
C THR A 650 -28.08 5.34 5.09
N GLY A 651 -28.11 5.95 3.90
CA GLY A 651 -27.15 6.97 3.48
C GLY A 651 -25.75 6.43 3.16
N ARG A 652 -25.62 5.11 2.95
CA ARG A 652 -24.40 4.43 2.49
C ARG A 652 -24.59 3.92 1.06
N CYS A 653 -23.51 3.51 0.40
CA CYS A 653 -23.62 2.81 -0.87
C CYS A 653 -24.35 1.46 -0.70
N ASP A 654 -25.38 1.24 -1.51
CA ASP A 654 -25.98 -0.06 -1.77
C ASP A 654 -25.06 -0.78 -2.76
N MET A 655 -24.20 -1.66 -2.25
CA MET A 655 -23.12 -2.25 -3.05
C MET A 655 -23.65 -3.14 -4.18
N GLY A 656 -24.71 -3.92 -3.91
CA GLY A 656 -25.37 -4.77 -4.90
C GLY A 656 -26.00 -3.98 -6.04
N GLN A 657 -26.73 -2.90 -5.75
CA GLN A 657 -27.31 -2.03 -6.78
C GLN A 657 -26.24 -1.22 -7.51
N SER A 658 -25.18 -0.78 -6.82
CA SER A 658 -24.05 -0.07 -7.42
C SER A 658 -23.30 -0.94 -8.44
N ALA A 659 -23.09 -2.22 -8.13
CA ALA A 659 -22.51 -3.19 -9.05
C ALA A 659 -23.37 -3.43 -10.31
N ILE A 660 -24.70 -3.46 -10.14
CA ILE A 660 -25.64 -3.54 -11.27
C ILE A 660 -25.54 -2.30 -12.15
N ASN A 661 -25.53 -1.10 -11.55
CA ASN A 661 -25.45 0.16 -12.28
C ASN A 661 -24.18 0.21 -13.16
N ALA A 662 -23.02 -0.17 -12.59
CA ALA A 662 -21.75 -0.18 -13.31
C ALA A 662 -21.81 -1.05 -14.59
N ALA A 663 -22.41 -2.24 -14.50
CA ALA A 663 -22.61 -3.13 -15.66
C ALA A 663 -23.61 -2.56 -16.69
N GLU A 664 -24.74 -1.97 -16.25
CA GLU A 664 -25.69 -1.32 -17.16
C GLU A 664 -25.04 -0.12 -17.89
N THR A 665 -24.28 0.73 -17.19
CA THR A 665 -23.60 1.88 -17.79
C THR A 665 -22.51 1.46 -18.76
N LEU A 666 -21.69 0.45 -18.42
CA LEU A 666 -20.66 -0.08 -19.31
C LEU A 666 -21.29 -0.62 -20.62
N HIS A 667 -22.39 -1.37 -20.50
CA HIS A 667 -23.13 -1.86 -21.66
C HIS A 667 -23.70 -0.71 -22.51
N ALA A 668 -24.38 0.26 -21.87
CA ALA A 668 -25.11 1.31 -22.56
C ALA A 668 -24.21 2.36 -23.22
N LEU A 669 -23.08 2.73 -22.58
CA LEU A 669 -22.17 3.77 -23.08
C LEU A 669 -21.11 3.21 -24.04
N HIS A 670 -20.55 2.04 -23.72
CA HIS A 670 -19.37 1.50 -24.42
C HIS A 670 -19.68 0.29 -25.32
N GLY A 671 -20.93 -0.18 -25.35
CA GLY A 671 -21.38 -1.26 -26.22
C GLY A 671 -20.80 -2.64 -25.88
N VAL A 672 -20.26 -2.82 -24.67
CA VAL A 672 -19.76 -4.12 -24.20
C VAL A 672 -20.95 -5.06 -24.00
N PRO A 673 -21.04 -6.23 -24.65
CA PRO A 673 -22.14 -7.16 -24.44
C PRO A 673 -22.15 -7.68 -23.01
N TYR A 674 -23.33 -7.91 -22.42
CA TYR A 674 -23.43 -8.47 -21.06
C TYR A 674 -22.63 -9.77 -20.88
N ALA A 675 -22.65 -10.66 -21.88
CA ALA A 675 -21.86 -11.89 -21.90
C ALA A 675 -20.34 -11.68 -21.81
N ASN A 676 -19.87 -10.44 -21.96
CA ASN A 676 -18.47 -10.01 -21.90
C ASN A 676 -18.18 -9.07 -20.74
N ILE A 677 -19.14 -8.85 -19.83
CA ILE A 677 -18.95 -8.11 -18.59
C ILE A 677 -18.78 -9.12 -17.45
N GLU A 678 -17.81 -8.85 -16.59
CA GLU A 678 -17.57 -9.57 -15.32
C GLU A 678 -17.64 -8.59 -14.16
N LEU A 679 -17.94 -9.07 -12.95
CA LEU A 679 -18.01 -8.23 -11.75
C LEU A 679 -17.16 -8.82 -10.62
N THR A 680 -16.32 -7.99 -10.02
CA THR A 680 -15.45 -8.31 -8.89
C THR A 680 -15.70 -7.35 -7.73
N PRO A 681 -16.56 -7.71 -6.75
CA PRO A 681 -16.64 -6.99 -5.48
C PRO A 681 -15.51 -7.37 -4.53
N MET A 682 -15.14 -6.43 -3.67
CA MET A 682 -14.40 -6.72 -2.45
C MET A 682 -15.39 -7.18 -1.39
N ILE A 683 -15.15 -8.33 -0.75
CA ILE A 683 -16.14 -8.94 0.16
C ILE A 683 -16.05 -8.38 1.59
N GLY A 684 -17.20 -8.20 2.24
CA GLY A 684 -17.28 -7.61 3.58
C GLY A 684 -16.95 -6.12 3.57
N GLY A 685 -16.25 -5.62 4.59
CA GLY A 685 -15.82 -4.22 4.62
C GLY A 685 -14.68 -3.95 3.64
N ASN A 686 -14.80 -2.83 2.93
CA ASN A 686 -13.84 -2.33 1.94
C ASN A 686 -12.82 -1.38 2.59
N ASP A 687 -11.87 -0.86 1.81
CA ASP A 687 -10.89 0.14 2.27
C ASP A 687 -11.60 1.46 2.60
N VAL A 688 -12.57 1.85 1.78
CA VAL A 688 -13.58 2.86 2.13
C VAL A 688 -14.54 2.27 3.18
N THR A 689 -14.31 2.57 4.46
CA THR A 689 -15.05 1.95 5.61
C THR A 689 -16.59 2.11 5.59
N SER A 690 -17.13 3.02 4.79
CA SER A 690 -18.58 3.19 4.57
C SER A 690 -19.17 2.19 3.57
N ASN A 691 -18.33 1.64 2.68
CA ASN A 691 -18.64 0.63 1.68
C ASN A 691 -18.47 -0.77 2.31
N VAL A 692 -19.55 -1.56 2.32
CA VAL A 692 -19.55 -2.91 2.91
C VAL A 692 -20.37 -3.84 2.03
N PHE A 693 -19.72 -4.75 1.30
CA PHE A 693 -20.37 -5.75 0.48
C PHE A 693 -20.85 -6.92 1.35
N THR A 694 -22.15 -7.17 1.39
CA THR A 694 -22.80 -8.13 2.29
C THR A 694 -23.19 -9.43 1.59
N LEU A 695 -23.59 -10.45 2.36
CA LEU A 695 -24.21 -11.66 1.81
C LEU A 695 -25.54 -11.39 1.07
N GLY A 696 -26.20 -10.27 1.34
CA GLY A 696 -27.37 -9.81 0.57
C GLY A 696 -26.97 -9.37 -0.83
N ASP A 697 -25.86 -8.64 -0.95
CA ASP A 697 -25.34 -8.15 -2.23
C ASP A 697 -24.88 -9.30 -3.13
N VAL A 698 -24.34 -10.39 -2.56
CA VAL A 698 -24.07 -11.65 -3.29
C VAL A 698 -25.34 -12.14 -4.01
N ALA A 699 -26.48 -12.18 -3.32
CA ALA A 699 -27.74 -12.65 -3.91
C ALA A 699 -28.22 -11.72 -5.03
N THR A 700 -28.13 -10.40 -4.82
CA THR A 700 -28.48 -9.37 -5.82
C THR A 700 -27.62 -9.50 -7.08
N VAL A 701 -26.28 -9.51 -6.93
CA VAL A 701 -25.33 -9.57 -8.05
C VAL A 701 -25.43 -10.89 -8.80
N VAL A 702 -25.56 -12.04 -8.11
CA VAL A 702 -25.70 -13.34 -8.79
C VAL A 702 -27.05 -13.47 -9.52
N ALA A 703 -28.14 -12.94 -8.96
CA ALA A 703 -29.44 -12.93 -9.64
C ALA A 703 -29.39 -12.09 -10.93
N TYR A 704 -28.80 -10.89 -10.86
CA TYR A 704 -28.56 -10.04 -12.02
C TYR A 704 -27.66 -10.73 -13.07
N ALA A 705 -26.55 -11.32 -12.62
CA ALA A 705 -25.60 -12.01 -13.50
C ALA A 705 -26.25 -13.14 -14.29
N LYS A 706 -27.15 -13.90 -13.65
CA LYS A 706 -27.95 -14.93 -14.31
C LYS A 706 -29.00 -14.36 -15.27
N ALA A 707 -29.66 -13.26 -14.90
CA ALA A 707 -30.71 -12.66 -15.70
C ALA A 707 -30.19 -12.00 -17.00
N LYS A 708 -29.01 -11.37 -16.95
CA LYS A 708 -28.34 -10.76 -18.11
C LYS A 708 -27.41 -11.72 -18.86
N GLY A 709 -27.04 -12.84 -18.24
CA GLY A 709 -26.07 -13.79 -18.79
C GLY A 709 -24.65 -13.23 -18.80
N LEU A 710 -24.18 -12.70 -17.66
CA LEU A 710 -22.84 -12.13 -17.52
C LEU A 710 -21.72 -13.17 -17.76
N GLY A 711 -20.57 -12.69 -18.23
CA GLY A 711 -19.43 -13.52 -18.56
C GLY A 711 -18.73 -14.12 -17.34
N GLY A 712 -18.71 -13.42 -16.21
CA GLY A 712 -18.02 -13.86 -15.01
C GLY A 712 -18.43 -13.14 -13.73
N LEU A 713 -18.07 -13.74 -12.60
CA LEU A 713 -18.13 -13.17 -11.26
C LEU A 713 -16.87 -13.59 -10.51
N HIS A 714 -16.32 -12.69 -9.71
CA HIS A 714 -15.16 -12.98 -8.86
C HIS A 714 -15.39 -12.35 -7.49
N HIS A 715 -14.36 -12.34 -6.64
CA HIS A 715 -14.29 -11.43 -5.51
C HIS A 715 -12.85 -11.22 -5.04
N TRP A 716 -12.61 -10.08 -4.39
CA TRP A 716 -11.39 -9.79 -3.63
C TRP A 716 -11.66 -10.05 -2.13
N SER A 717 -11.11 -11.09 -1.51
CA SER A 717 -10.30 -12.17 -2.08
C SER A 717 -10.53 -13.47 -1.29
N PHE A 718 -9.99 -14.59 -1.79
CA PHE A 718 -10.14 -15.91 -1.18
C PHE A 718 -9.62 -15.97 0.27
N ASP A 719 -8.53 -15.29 0.61
CA ASP A 719 -8.02 -15.24 1.99
C ASP A 719 -8.83 -14.29 2.88
N ARG A 720 -9.49 -13.28 2.31
CA ARG A 720 -10.40 -12.38 3.03
C ARG A 720 -11.69 -13.07 3.46
N ASP A 721 -12.02 -14.24 2.91
CA ASP A 721 -13.28 -14.94 3.14
C ASP A 721 -13.32 -15.72 4.47
N VAL A 722 -12.93 -15.05 5.55
CA VAL A 722 -13.13 -15.49 6.94
C VAL A 722 -13.41 -14.26 7.80
N ASP A 723 -14.37 -14.36 8.72
CA ASP A 723 -14.72 -13.25 9.62
C ASP A 723 -13.55 -12.86 10.53
N CYS A 724 -13.36 -11.56 10.72
CA CYS A 724 -12.56 -11.01 11.81
C CYS A 724 -13.25 -9.82 12.48
N THR A 725 -12.82 -9.51 13.70
CA THR A 725 -13.39 -8.43 14.52
C THR A 725 -12.81 -7.05 14.19
N LEU A 726 -12.28 -6.87 12.97
CA LEU A 726 -11.73 -5.59 12.51
C LEU A 726 -12.88 -4.68 12.04
N SER A 727 -12.67 -3.37 12.08
CA SER A 727 -13.65 -2.37 11.60
C SER A 727 -13.22 -1.69 10.28
N TYR A 728 -12.21 -2.25 9.62
CA TYR A 728 -11.57 -1.75 8.41
C TYR A 728 -11.20 -2.96 7.52
N ALA A 729 -10.74 -2.74 6.30
CA ALA A 729 -10.30 -3.81 5.41
C ALA A 729 -9.09 -4.59 5.97
N SER A 730 -8.97 -5.84 5.56
CA SER A 730 -7.77 -6.64 5.77
C SER A 730 -7.56 -7.57 4.59
N ASP A 731 -6.30 -7.86 4.29
CA ASP A 731 -5.83 -8.80 3.28
C ASP A 731 -6.16 -10.28 3.58
N SER A 732 -6.43 -10.61 4.84
CA SER A 732 -6.48 -12.00 5.33
C SER A 732 -7.76 -12.36 6.10
N CYS A 733 -8.72 -11.44 6.14
CA CYS A 733 -10.05 -11.63 6.71
C CYS A 733 -10.98 -10.49 6.28
N ASN A 734 -12.30 -10.63 6.53
CA ASN A 734 -13.28 -9.58 6.26
C ASN A 734 -13.92 -9.06 7.56
N SER A 735 -14.18 -7.75 7.57
CA SER A 735 -14.75 -6.99 8.69
C SER A 735 -16.28 -6.99 8.74
N TYR A 736 -16.96 -7.78 7.90
CA TYR A 736 -18.42 -7.95 7.99
C TYR A 736 -18.83 -8.83 9.16
N GLY A 737 -17.93 -9.72 9.62
CA GLY A 737 -17.99 -10.34 10.95
C GLY A 737 -19.14 -11.31 11.19
N GLN A 738 -19.83 -11.74 10.14
CA GLN A 738 -20.98 -12.66 10.20
C GLN A 738 -21.14 -13.56 8.95
N ALA A 739 -20.14 -13.63 8.06
CA ALA A 739 -20.15 -14.53 6.91
C ALA A 739 -19.67 -15.96 7.25
N GLY A 740 -18.79 -16.08 8.25
CA GLY A 740 -18.09 -17.31 8.61
C GLY A 740 -16.91 -17.63 7.68
N THR A 741 -16.27 -18.78 7.90
CA THR A 741 -15.22 -19.30 7.03
C THR A 741 -15.77 -19.70 5.67
N LEU A 742 -15.17 -19.15 4.61
CA LEU A 742 -15.58 -19.27 3.21
C LEU A 742 -17.04 -18.84 2.97
N GLY A 743 -17.55 -17.91 3.78
CA GLY A 743 -18.95 -17.49 3.79
C GLY A 743 -19.41 -16.91 2.46
N PHE A 744 -18.65 -15.96 1.91
CA PHE A 744 -18.98 -15.32 0.64
C PHE A 744 -18.81 -16.30 -0.53
N THR A 745 -17.72 -17.06 -0.58
CA THR A 745 -17.48 -18.08 -1.61
C THR A 745 -18.59 -19.13 -1.63
N ASN A 746 -19.02 -19.62 -0.47
CA ASN A 746 -20.13 -20.56 -0.37
C ASN A 746 -21.47 -19.91 -0.76
N ALA A 747 -21.70 -18.64 -0.41
CA ALA A 747 -22.90 -17.91 -0.83
C ALA A 747 -22.96 -17.70 -2.35
N PHE A 748 -21.84 -17.31 -2.99
CA PHE A 748 -21.72 -17.22 -4.44
C PHE A 748 -21.99 -18.59 -5.09
N LEU A 749 -21.35 -19.66 -4.63
CA LEU A 749 -21.58 -21.02 -5.14
C LEU A 749 -23.04 -21.46 -4.98
N GLN A 750 -23.64 -21.23 -3.81
CA GLN A 750 -25.04 -21.57 -3.55
C GLN A 750 -26.00 -20.79 -4.45
N ALA A 751 -25.82 -19.47 -4.57
CA ALA A 751 -26.63 -18.62 -5.44
C ALA A 751 -26.44 -18.99 -6.92
N LEU A 752 -25.24 -19.40 -7.33
CA LEU A 752 -24.94 -19.94 -8.66
C LEU A 752 -25.58 -21.30 -8.91
N GLY A 753 -25.93 -22.06 -7.88
CA GLY A 753 -26.57 -23.38 -7.97
C GLY A 753 -25.60 -24.56 -7.82
N ASN A 754 -24.45 -24.32 -7.18
CA ASN A 754 -23.38 -25.30 -6.91
C ASN A 754 -22.94 -26.08 -8.17
N PRO A 755 -22.27 -25.44 -9.14
CA PRO A 755 -21.96 -26.05 -10.45
C PRO A 755 -21.14 -27.36 -10.34
N THR A 756 -21.84 -28.49 -10.46
CA THR A 756 -21.28 -29.85 -10.41
C THR A 756 -20.76 -30.35 -11.77
N SER A 757 -21.15 -29.71 -12.87
CA SER A 757 -20.62 -29.96 -14.21
C SER A 757 -19.10 -29.73 -14.27
N ALA A 758 -18.42 -30.45 -15.16
CA ALA A 758 -17.03 -30.13 -15.50
C ALA A 758 -16.96 -28.73 -16.11
N LEU A 759 -15.86 -28.00 -15.85
CA LEU A 759 -15.54 -26.82 -16.65
C LEU A 759 -15.45 -27.23 -18.13
N PRO A 760 -15.83 -26.35 -19.07
CA PRO A 760 -15.53 -26.57 -20.47
C PRO A 760 -14.01 -26.52 -20.68
N VAL A 761 -13.35 -27.67 -20.55
CA VAL A 761 -11.92 -27.83 -20.82
C VAL A 761 -11.71 -27.75 -22.32
N THR A 762 -11.63 -26.53 -22.85
CA THR A 762 -10.99 -26.26 -24.13
C THR A 762 -9.54 -26.70 -24.00
N SER A 763 -9.08 -27.56 -24.92
CA SER A 763 -7.68 -27.98 -24.88
C SER A 763 -6.81 -26.80 -25.31
N ASN A 764 -6.25 -26.06 -24.35
CA ASN A 764 -5.30 -24.97 -24.59
C ASN A 764 -3.92 -25.48 -25.03
N LYS A 765 -3.91 -26.51 -25.88
CA LYS A 765 -2.73 -26.94 -26.61
C LYS A 765 -2.44 -25.86 -27.66
N PRO A 766 -1.28 -25.19 -27.62
CA PRO A 766 -0.95 -24.16 -28.58
C PRO A 766 -1.02 -24.73 -30.00
N LEU A 767 -1.59 -23.99 -30.93
CA LEU A 767 -1.45 -24.33 -32.35
C LEU A 767 0.04 -24.37 -32.71
N PRO A 768 0.50 -25.37 -33.50
CA PRO A 768 1.89 -25.46 -33.91
C PRO A 768 2.25 -24.23 -34.74
N SER A 769 3.41 -23.63 -34.46
CA SER A 769 3.87 -22.46 -35.20
C SER A 769 3.96 -22.78 -36.70
N PRO A 770 3.52 -21.89 -37.60
CA PRO A 770 3.79 -22.04 -39.02
C PRO A 770 5.32 -22.05 -39.22
N SER A 771 5.83 -23.12 -39.84
CA SER A 771 7.25 -23.24 -40.16
C SER A 771 7.63 -22.14 -41.16
N ALA A 772 8.51 -21.22 -40.74
CA ALA A 772 8.94 -20.12 -41.57
C ALA A 772 9.91 -20.60 -42.67
N SER A 773 9.36 -20.94 -43.84
CA SER A 773 10.10 -20.97 -45.11
C SER A 773 9.76 -19.73 -45.92
N PRO A 774 10.71 -18.81 -46.15
CA PRO A 774 10.45 -17.60 -46.92
C PRO A 774 10.51 -17.89 -48.43
N SER A 775 9.37 -18.25 -49.03
CA SER A 775 9.19 -18.17 -50.49
C SER A 775 8.46 -16.87 -50.85
N THR A 776 9.18 -15.96 -51.49
CA THR A 776 8.76 -14.60 -51.90
C THR A 776 7.40 -14.55 -52.63
N PRO A 777 6.48 -13.63 -52.27
CA PRO A 777 5.28 -13.38 -53.05
C PRO A 777 5.59 -12.48 -54.25
N ARG A 778 5.43 -13.00 -55.47
CA ARG A 778 5.54 -12.20 -56.72
C ARG A 778 4.26 -11.39 -56.94
N ARG A 779 4.41 -10.08 -57.10
CA ARG A 779 3.33 -9.11 -57.35
C ARG A 779 2.80 -9.20 -58.79
N SER A 780 1.50 -9.37 -58.98
CA SER A 780 0.78 -9.03 -60.24
C SER A 780 -0.72 -8.83 -60.01
N SER A 781 -1.32 -7.94 -60.82
CA SER A 781 -2.66 -7.36 -60.62
C SER A 781 -3.72 -7.82 -61.65
N SER A 782 -5.00 -7.65 -61.26
CA SER A 782 -6.23 -7.61 -62.07
C SER A 782 -6.92 -8.91 -62.54
N PRO A 783 -8.26 -8.89 -62.81
CA PRO A 783 -9.11 -10.09 -62.75
C PRO A 783 -9.93 -10.47 -64.02
N SER A 784 -10.15 -11.78 -64.23
CA SER A 784 -11.37 -12.47 -64.79
C SER A 784 -11.99 -12.11 -66.16
N PRO A 785 -12.82 -12.98 -66.81
CA PRO A 785 -12.99 -14.46 -66.72
C PRO A 785 -13.25 -15.24 -68.07
N ARG A 786 -13.33 -16.60 -67.97
CA ARG A 786 -14.01 -17.60 -68.89
C ARG A 786 -13.37 -17.96 -70.28
N PRO A 787 -13.73 -19.11 -70.92
CA PRO A 787 -13.98 -20.49 -70.38
C PRO A 787 -13.49 -21.70 -71.26
N SER A 788 -13.15 -22.85 -70.61
CA SER A 788 -13.39 -24.26 -71.07
C SER A 788 -12.81 -24.79 -72.43
N PRO A 789 -12.87 -26.12 -72.75
CA PRO A 789 -12.67 -27.35 -71.93
C PRO A 789 -11.80 -28.46 -72.62
N ARG A 790 -11.30 -29.47 -71.87
CA ARG A 790 -11.35 -30.92 -72.24
C ARG A 790 -10.75 -31.87 -71.16
N LEU A 791 -11.34 -33.07 -71.07
CA LEU A 791 -10.90 -34.29 -70.36
C LEU A 791 -10.21 -35.26 -71.37
N PRO A 792 -9.82 -36.53 -71.07
CA PRO A 792 -9.93 -37.34 -69.83
C PRO A 792 -8.71 -38.26 -69.49
N SER A 793 -8.89 -39.14 -68.47
CA SER A 793 -8.26 -40.48 -68.28
C SER A 793 -6.78 -40.57 -67.83
N TRP A 794 -6.30 -41.56 -67.05
CA TRP A 794 -6.82 -42.87 -66.55
C TRP A 794 -6.33 -43.17 -65.11
N SER A 795 -6.97 -44.15 -64.43
CA SER A 795 -6.38 -44.96 -63.34
C SER A 795 -6.09 -46.38 -63.88
N PRO A 796 -5.19 -47.18 -63.26
CA PRO A 796 -5.68 -48.20 -62.31
C PRO A 796 -4.70 -48.63 -61.17
N SER A 797 -5.25 -49.34 -60.17
CA SER A 797 -4.56 -50.22 -59.18
C SER A 797 -4.62 -51.70 -59.68
N PRO A 798 -4.27 -52.82 -58.96
CA PRO A 798 -4.01 -52.99 -57.50
C PRO A 798 -3.06 -54.15 -56.99
N LEU A 799 -2.92 -54.27 -55.64
CA LEU A 799 -2.64 -55.50 -54.80
C LEU A 799 -1.25 -56.24 -54.93
N PRO A 800 -0.90 -57.24 -54.06
CA PRO A 800 -1.01 -57.34 -52.58
C PRO A 800 0.21 -58.00 -51.85
N ALA A 801 0.24 -57.99 -50.50
CA ALA A 801 0.83 -59.08 -49.67
C ALA A 801 0.39 -59.02 -48.18
N SER A 802 0.41 -60.18 -47.50
CA SER A 802 0.11 -60.47 -46.08
C SER A 802 1.08 -61.58 -45.60
N PRO A 803 1.26 -61.96 -44.30
CA PRO A 803 0.19 -62.42 -43.40
C PRO A 803 0.39 -62.19 -41.86
N THR A 804 -0.31 -63.00 -41.05
CA THR A 804 -0.78 -62.80 -39.66
C THR A 804 -0.12 -63.68 -38.58
N LEU A 805 -0.60 -63.52 -37.32
CA LEU A 805 -0.60 -64.41 -36.13
C LEU A 805 0.25 -63.93 -34.92
N GLY A 806 -0.19 -64.05 -33.66
CA GLY A 806 -1.45 -64.60 -33.13
C GLY A 806 -1.63 -64.39 -31.61
N LYS A 807 -2.75 -64.85 -31.05
CA LYS A 807 -3.11 -64.75 -29.61
C LYS A 807 -3.78 -66.05 -29.13
N PRO A 808 -3.41 -66.59 -27.97
CA PRO A 808 -4.36 -67.14 -26.96
C PRO A 808 -3.92 -66.77 -25.51
N ALA A 809 -4.59 -67.14 -24.40
CA ALA A 809 -6.02 -67.30 -24.08
C ALA A 809 -6.17 -67.33 -22.52
N SER A 810 -7.39 -67.26 -21.98
CA SER A 810 -7.69 -67.49 -20.55
C SER A 810 -8.33 -68.88 -20.31
N PRO A 811 -8.36 -69.37 -19.06
CA PRO A 811 -9.63 -69.80 -18.42
C PRO A 811 -9.73 -69.33 -16.94
N ALA A 812 -10.91 -68.93 -16.43
CA ALA A 812 -11.91 -69.73 -15.68
C ALA A 812 -11.40 -70.36 -14.36
N SER A 813 -12.13 -70.51 -13.24
CA SER A 813 -13.53 -70.20 -12.87
C SER A 813 -13.68 -70.30 -11.33
N ASN A 814 -14.67 -69.65 -10.68
CA ASN A 814 -15.58 -70.27 -9.68
C ASN A 814 -16.49 -69.27 -8.89
N LYS A 815 -17.68 -69.79 -8.57
CA LYS A 815 -18.80 -69.32 -7.70
C LYS A 815 -19.33 -70.61 -7.00
N PRO A 816 -20.43 -70.71 -6.20
CA PRO A 816 -21.40 -69.71 -5.66
C PRO A 816 -21.82 -69.97 -4.17
N VAL A 817 -23.07 -69.60 -3.79
CA VAL A 817 -23.91 -69.94 -2.60
C VAL A 817 -23.74 -69.02 -1.36
N SER A 818 -24.72 -68.37 -0.67
CA SER A 818 -26.21 -68.20 -0.71
C SER A 818 -27.06 -68.86 0.41
N VAL A 819 -27.58 -68.06 1.37
CA VAL A 819 -28.88 -68.17 2.14
C VAL A 819 -29.04 -66.86 2.99
N ALA A 820 -30.16 -66.12 3.10
CA ALA A 820 -31.57 -66.38 3.49
C ALA A 820 -31.78 -66.42 5.04
N ALA A 821 -32.82 -65.85 5.69
CA ALA A 821 -33.96 -64.99 5.28
C ALA A 821 -34.73 -64.36 6.50
N ALA A 822 -35.67 -63.44 6.21
CA ALA A 822 -36.95 -63.17 6.93
C ALA A 822 -36.94 -62.46 8.32
N SER A 823 -38.03 -61.88 8.87
CA SER A 823 -39.27 -61.19 8.37
C SER A 823 -40.15 -60.82 9.59
N ARG A 824 -40.84 -59.66 9.60
CA ARG A 824 -42.26 -59.45 10.06
C ARG A 824 -42.67 -57.97 10.20
N THR A 825 -43.96 -57.73 9.94
CA THR A 825 -44.73 -56.46 10.03
C THR A 825 -46.01 -56.71 10.89
N PRO A 826 -47.06 -55.85 10.92
CA PRO A 826 -47.21 -54.51 11.51
C PRO A 826 -48.40 -54.52 12.53
N PRO A 827 -49.49 -53.72 12.42
CA PRO A 827 -49.79 -52.27 12.63
C PRO A 827 -50.61 -52.05 13.97
N PRO A 828 -51.57 -51.10 14.21
CA PRO A 828 -52.11 -49.98 13.40
C PRO A 828 -52.52 -48.64 14.11
N ALA A 829 -53.06 -47.73 13.26
CA ALA A 829 -54.19 -46.81 13.54
C ALA A 829 -53.95 -45.54 14.40
N SER A 830 -54.62 -44.38 14.17
CA SER A 830 -55.55 -43.98 13.09
C SER A 830 -55.92 -42.48 13.14
N TYR A 831 -56.20 -41.91 11.95
CA TYR A 831 -57.26 -40.92 11.64
C TYR A 831 -57.26 -39.47 12.21
N GLN A 832 -57.56 -38.54 11.29
CA GLN A 832 -58.16 -37.19 11.48
C GLN A 832 -59.70 -37.33 11.75
N PRO A 833 -60.59 -36.28 11.81
CA PRO A 833 -60.39 -34.86 11.48
C PRO A 833 -61.22 -33.78 12.27
N ALA A 834 -61.01 -32.53 11.85
CA ALA A 834 -62.01 -31.45 11.65
C ALA A 834 -62.57 -30.58 12.80
N ALA A 835 -62.93 -29.36 12.37
CA ALA A 835 -63.94 -28.40 12.85
C ALA A 835 -63.50 -27.17 13.68
N SER A 836 -63.79 -26.00 13.11
CA SER A 836 -63.89 -24.65 13.70
C SER A 836 -65.28 -24.47 14.39
N PRO A 837 -65.79 -23.25 14.76
CA PRO A 837 -65.22 -21.89 14.78
C PRO A 837 -65.60 -21.07 16.07
N LEU A 838 -65.45 -19.72 16.02
CA LEU A 838 -66.07 -18.69 16.89
C LEU A 838 -65.49 -18.55 18.33
N SER A 839 -65.57 -17.42 19.04
CA SER A 839 -65.68 -15.97 18.74
C SER A 839 -65.57 -15.18 20.06
N SER A 840 -65.25 -13.88 20.00
CA SER A 840 -65.54 -12.86 21.04
C SER A 840 -64.79 -12.98 22.39
N ALA A 841 -64.68 -11.94 23.24
CA ALA A 841 -64.62 -10.48 23.09
C ALA A 841 -64.28 -9.84 24.48
N SER A 842 -64.14 -8.51 24.51
CA SER A 842 -64.25 -7.61 25.69
C SER A 842 -63.11 -7.60 26.74
N SER A 843 -63.15 -6.55 27.58
CA SER A 843 -61.96 -5.79 28.01
C SER A 843 -61.81 -5.69 29.57
N PRO A 844 -61.31 -4.61 30.23
CA PRO A 844 -60.36 -4.70 31.36
C PRO A 844 -61.11 -4.36 32.71
N PRO A 845 -60.56 -3.76 33.83
CA PRO A 845 -59.23 -3.13 34.02
C PRO A 845 -58.59 -3.00 35.46
N VAL A 846 -57.35 -2.48 35.49
CA VAL A 846 -56.59 -1.78 36.60
C VAL A 846 -56.23 -2.57 37.91
N PRO A 847 -55.48 -2.00 38.90
CA PRO A 847 -54.06 -2.30 39.17
C PRO A 847 -53.80 -2.95 40.56
N ILE A 848 -52.52 -3.04 40.97
CA ILE A 848 -52.02 -2.56 42.28
C ILE A 848 -50.49 -2.49 42.26
N ALA A 849 -49.91 -1.50 42.93
CA ALA A 849 -48.47 -1.35 43.12
C ALA A 849 -48.05 -1.75 44.55
N SER A 850 -46.85 -2.31 44.74
CA SER A 850 -46.10 -2.05 45.97
C SER A 850 -44.60 -2.38 45.87
N SER A 851 -43.83 -1.61 46.62
CA SER A 851 -42.38 -1.65 46.77
C SER A 851 -41.94 -2.59 47.89
N PHE A 852 -40.72 -3.13 47.83
CA PHE A 852 -40.01 -3.61 49.03
C PHE A 852 -38.48 -3.39 48.94
N ARG A 853 -37.86 -3.19 50.11
CA ARG A 853 -36.44 -2.83 50.30
C ARG A 853 -35.51 -4.04 50.51
N ARG A 854 -34.21 -3.77 50.37
CA ARG A 854 -33.04 -4.67 50.46
C ARG A 854 -32.86 -5.44 51.78
N SER A 855 -32.14 -6.58 51.70
CA SER A 855 -31.17 -7.10 52.69
C SER A 855 -30.00 -7.84 51.97
N PRO A 856 -28.85 -8.19 52.64
CA PRO A 856 -27.53 -8.20 51.97
C PRO A 856 -26.71 -9.53 51.92
N SER A 857 -25.60 -9.49 51.16
CA SER A 857 -24.44 -10.44 51.13
C SER A 857 -24.63 -11.77 50.36
N PRO A 858 -23.57 -12.45 49.83
CA PRO A 858 -22.11 -12.18 49.89
C PRO A 858 -21.36 -12.11 48.53
N SER A 859 -20.07 -11.77 48.57
CA SER A 859 -19.15 -11.75 47.40
C SER A 859 -18.83 -13.15 46.84
N PRO A 860 -18.52 -13.27 45.52
CA PRO A 860 -18.33 -14.55 44.85
C PRO A 860 -16.94 -15.19 45.03
N ARG A 861 -16.90 -16.51 44.88
CA ARG A 861 -15.68 -17.34 44.82
C ARG A 861 -15.08 -17.27 43.41
N ALA A 862 -13.75 -17.26 43.30
CA ALA A 862 -13.05 -17.01 42.03
C ALA A 862 -13.21 -18.13 40.98
N SER A 863 -13.39 -17.72 39.71
CA SER A 863 -13.45 -18.60 38.53
C SER A 863 -12.04 -18.96 38.00
N PRO A 864 -11.91 -19.99 37.14
CA PRO A 864 -10.61 -20.49 36.69
C PRO A 864 -9.79 -19.46 35.90
N ARG A 865 -8.48 -19.43 36.16
CA ARG A 865 -7.50 -18.55 35.50
C ARG A 865 -7.39 -18.93 34.02
N ARG A 866 -7.90 -18.09 33.12
CA ARG A 866 -7.73 -18.23 31.66
C ARG A 866 -6.23 -18.15 31.33
N VAL A 867 -5.70 -19.19 30.68
CA VAL A 867 -4.29 -19.22 30.23
C VAL A 867 -4.17 -18.38 28.95
N PRO A 868 -3.19 -17.47 28.83
CA PRO A 868 -3.02 -16.66 27.62
C PRO A 868 -2.58 -17.49 26.41
N ASP A 869 -3.00 -17.08 25.21
CA ASP A 869 -2.57 -17.73 23.97
C ASP A 869 -1.07 -17.56 23.75
N GLY A 870 -0.42 -18.64 23.29
CA GLY A 870 1.03 -18.72 23.18
C GLY A 870 1.77 -18.79 24.51
N ALA A 871 1.10 -18.93 25.67
CA ALA A 871 1.78 -19.10 26.94
C ALA A 871 2.29 -20.55 27.14
N CYS A 872 3.50 -20.69 27.69
CA CYS A 872 4.05 -21.95 28.16
C CYS A 872 4.87 -21.77 29.45
N GLY A 873 5.31 -22.84 30.10
CA GLY A 873 6.07 -22.77 31.36
C GLY A 873 5.27 -23.15 32.61
N PRO A 874 5.94 -23.28 33.77
CA PRO A 874 5.36 -23.84 35.00
C PRO A 874 4.28 -22.95 35.62
N GLN A 875 4.31 -21.63 35.38
CA GLN A 875 3.24 -20.71 35.84
C GLN A 875 1.89 -20.92 35.14
N TRP A 876 1.87 -21.70 34.05
CA TRP A 876 0.67 -22.02 33.26
C TRP A 876 0.43 -23.53 33.14
N GLY A 877 1.47 -24.37 33.30
CA GLY A 877 1.40 -25.82 33.14
C GLY A 877 1.32 -26.29 31.68
N VAL A 878 1.53 -25.38 30.72
CA VAL A 878 1.37 -25.63 29.28
C VAL A 878 2.74 -25.68 28.60
N THR A 879 2.91 -26.59 27.64
CA THR A 879 4.12 -26.70 26.81
C THR A 879 3.88 -26.05 25.46
N CYS A 880 4.87 -25.33 24.93
CA CYS A 880 4.84 -24.83 23.56
C CYS A 880 4.82 -26.01 22.56
N GLY A 881 4.32 -25.77 21.35
CA GLY A 881 4.29 -26.79 20.28
C GLY A 881 5.69 -27.25 19.86
N ALA A 882 5.76 -28.39 19.16
CA ALA A 882 7.03 -28.91 18.63
C ALA A 882 7.73 -27.85 17.75
N SER A 883 9.06 -27.73 17.90
CA SER A 883 9.92 -26.70 17.30
C SER A 883 9.76 -25.28 17.85
N TYR A 884 8.84 -25.02 18.78
CA TYR A 884 8.77 -23.75 19.51
C TYR A 884 9.51 -23.86 20.84
N CYS A 885 10.16 -22.78 21.22
CA CYS A 885 10.90 -22.62 22.46
C CYS A 885 10.04 -21.89 23.51
N CYS A 886 10.19 -22.27 24.78
CA CYS A 886 9.53 -21.58 25.88
C CYS A 886 10.48 -20.51 26.41
N SER A 887 10.20 -19.23 26.18
CA SER A 887 11.00 -18.16 26.78
C SER A 887 10.97 -18.23 28.31
N SER A 888 11.94 -17.61 28.98
CA SER A 888 11.93 -17.42 30.45
C SER A 888 10.66 -16.69 30.92
N SER A 889 10.11 -15.79 30.10
CA SER A 889 8.83 -15.11 30.32
C SER A 889 7.60 -16.03 30.21
N GLY A 890 7.77 -17.26 29.71
CA GLY A 890 6.72 -18.26 29.59
C GLY A 890 5.83 -18.09 28.38
N TYR A 891 6.43 -17.88 27.20
CA TYR A 891 5.72 -17.81 25.91
C TYR A 891 6.43 -18.59 24.80
N CYS A 892 5.65 -19.07 23.83
CA CYS A 892 6.08 -19.83 22.66
C CYS A 892 6.75 -18.92 21.62
N GLY A 893 7.91 -19.28 21.10
CA GLY A 893 8.48 -18.62 19.92
C GLY A 893 9.68 -19.36 19.33
N THR A 894 10.09 -18.97 18.12
CA THR A 894 11.20 -19.61 17.38
C THR A 894 12.46 -18.76 17.27
N THR A 895 12.39 -17.46 17.64
CA THR A 895 13.54 -16.57 17.56
C THR A 895 14.47 -16.71 18.78
N ALA A 896 15.67 -16.14 18.71
CA ALA A 896 16.66 -16.20 19.80
C ALA A 896 16.14 -15.66 21.15
N ALA A 897 15.15 -14.75 21.15
CA ALA A 897 14.51 -14.26 22.36
C ALA A 897 13.69 -15.33 23.12
N TYR A 898 13.28 -16.40 22.43
CA TYR A 898 12.52 -17.52 22.98
C TYR A 898 13.39 -18.77 23.14
N CYS A 899 14.30 -19.01 22.20
CA CYS A 899 15.18 -20.19 22.15
C CYS A 899 16.53 -20.01 22.84
N GLY A 900 16.88 -18.79 23.26
CA GLY A 900 18.17 -18.46 23.86
C GLY A 900 18.25 -18.69 25.37
N ALA A 901 19.11 -17.91 26.04
CA ALA A 901 19.34 -18.02 27.47
C ALA A 901 18.05 -17.81 28.28
N GLY A 902 17.77 -18.73 29.21
CA GLY A 902 16.53 -18.75 29.99
C GLY A 902 15.38 -19.54 29.36
N CYS A 903 15.57 -20.15 28.19
CA CYS A 903 14.57 -21.04 27.60
C CYS A 903 14.23 -22.23 28.52
N GLN A 904 12.95 -22.46 28.77
CA GLN A 904 12.43 -23.43 29.73
C GLN A 904 12.25 -24.81 29.07
N ALA A 905 13.31 -25.62 29.06
CA ALA A 905 13.38 -26.88 28.30
C ALA A 905 12.34 -27.96 28.67
N ALA A 906 11.70 -27.86 29.84
CA ALA A 906 10.58 -28.73 30.22
C ALA A 906 9.26 -28.36 29.53
N TYR A 907 9.18 -27.15 28.94
CA TYR A 907 7.98 -26.59 28.35
C TYR A 907 8.16 -26.12 26.90
N GLY A 908 9.32 -26.33 26.28
CA GLY A 908 9.55 -26.02 24.86
C GLY A 908 10.90 -26.54 24.36
N THR A 909 11.06 -26.57 23.03
CA THR A 909 12.20 -27.16 22.30
C THR A 909 13.44 -26.26 22.32
N CYS A 910 14.00 -26.02 23.50
CA CYS A 910 15.18 -25.17 23.65
C CYS A 910 16.44 -25.73 22.95
N SER A 911 17.16 -24.87 22.23
CA SER A 911 18.44 -25.20 21.60
C SER A 911 19.46 -25.69 22.64
N LYS A 912 20.02 -26.89 22.46
CA LYS A 912 20.98 -27.48 23.42
C LYS A 912 22.35 -26.81 23.35
N GLY A 913 22.46 -25.67 24.01
CA GLY A 913 23.69 -25.16 24.63
C GLY A 913 23.56 -25.21 26.16
N ALA A 914 23.49 -26.42 26.73
CA ALA A 914 23.44 -26.61 28.18
C ALA A 914 24.83 -26.35 28.81
N GLY A 915 24.95 -25.85 30.05
CA GLY A 915 23.90 -25.47 30.99
C GLY A 915 24.48 -24.90 32.30
N ASN A 916 23.65 -24.82 33.34
CA ASN A 916 24.03 -24.31 34.66
C ASN A 916 25.29 -24.95 35.26
N SER A 917 26.03 -24.16 36.03
CA SER A 917 26.69 -24.65 37.25
C SER A 917 26.41 -23.66 38.39
N SER A 918 25.41 -24.01 39.18
CA SER A 918 25.16 -23.42 40.50
C SER A 918 26.20 -23.93 41.51
N ALA A 919 26.17 -23.34 42.72
CA ALA A 919 26.90 -23.76 43.92
C ALA A 919 28.36 -23.27 44.06
N GLN A 920 28.47 -22.22 44.88
CA GLN A 920 29.31 -22.17 46.08
C GLN A 920 30.82 -22.55 46.02
N THR A 921 31.58 -21.62 46.61
CA THR A 921 32.83 -21.80 47.38
C THR A 921 34.17 -21.70 46.63
N ARG A 922 35.03 -20.86 47.25
CA ARG A 922 36.51 -20.81 47.23
C ARG A 922 37.17 -19.86 46.22
N ARG A 923 37.87 -18.88 46.81
CA ARG A 923 39.24 -18.40 46.52
C ARG A 923 39.56 -18.06 45.04
N ALA A 924 39.67 -16.80 44.65
CA ALA A 924 40.70 -15.80 45.01
C ALA A 924 42.07 -16.01 44.33
N LEU A 925 42.60 -14.87 43.86
CA LEU A 925 43.98 -14.48 43.55
C LEU A 925 44.43 -14.41 42.07
N ASP A 926 44.83 -13.18 41.73
CA ASP A 926 45.77 -12.82 40.68
C ASP A 926 47.22 -13.25 41.02
N LEU A 927 48.03 -13.27 39.95
CA LEU A 927 49.47 -13.01 39.83
C LEU A 927 50.53 -13.74 40.69
N ASP A 928 51.64 -13.90 39.97
CA ASP A 928 53.04 -14.00 40.37
C ASP A 928 53.62 -15.26 41.05
N THR A 929 54.52 -15.88 40.30
CA THR A 929 55.98 -15.78 40.48
C THR A 929 56.45 -15.55 41.94
N PRO A 930 57.30 -16.42 42.52
CA PRO A 930 57.38 -16.53 43.98
C PRO A 930 58.15 -15.41 44.71
N ALA A 931 57.62 -15.09 45.91
CA ALA A 931 58.30 -14.68 47.17
C ALA A 931 58.14 -13.22 47.69
N GLY A 932 57.34 -13.07 48.77
CA GLY A 932 57.70 -12.25 49.95
C GLY A 932 56.89 -10.97 50.33
N GLY A 933 56.23 -10.98 51.51
CA GLY A 933 56.25 -9.82 52.45
C GLY A 933 55.04 -8.87 52.67
N ALA A 934 54.21 -9.15 53.69
CA ALA A 934 53.64 -8.25 54.74
C ALA A 934 52.75 -6.97 54.52
N ASN A 935 51.59 -6.95 55.23
CA ASN A 935 50.90 -5.86 56.01
C ASN A 935 49.95 -4.76 55.41
N GLY A 936 48.63 -4.84 55.75
CA GLY A 936 47.66 -3.75 56.15
C GLY A 936 47.15 -2.69 55.12
N GLY A 937 45.94 -2.07 55.19
CA GLY A 937 44.71 -2.24 56.00
C GLY A 937 43.72 -1.01 55.98
N LEU A 938 42.38 -1.25 55.99
CA LEU A 938 41.23 -0.33 56.30
C LEU A 938 40.92 0.92 55.41
N ALA A 939 39.73 1.60 55.42
CA ALA A 939 38.29 1.21 55.59
C ALA A 939 37.28 2.42 55.43
N VAL A 940 35.97 2.11 55.26
CA VAL A 940 34.70 2.87 55.54
C VAL A 940 34.22 4.12 54.72
N SER A 941 32.89 4.21 54.56
CA SER A 941 32.01 5.31 54.05
C SER A 941 31.34 6.09 55.23
N PRO A 942 30.11 6.70 55.20
CA PRO A 942 29.23 7.29 54.13
C PRO A 942 28.58 8.68 54.52
N ALA A 943 27.56 9.12 53.74
CA ALA A 943 26.37 9.93 54.13
C ALA A 943 26.48 11.48 54.30
N VAL A 944 25.45 12.36 54.14
CA VAL A 944 24.22 12.51 53.27
C VAL A 944 23.48 13.84 53.70
N VAL A 945 22.50 14.40 52.94
CA VAL A 945 21.53 15.51 53.32
C VAL A 945 22.11 16.98 53.35
N VAL A 946 21.47 18.10 52.92
CA VAL A 946 20.22 18.43 52.13
C VAL A 946 20.05 19.98 51.83
N PHE A 947 19.30 20.34 50.77
CA PHE A 947 18.47 21.56 50.47
C PHE A 947 18.99 23.01 50.15
N ILE A 948 18.59 23.47 48.94
CA ILE A 948 17.81 24.69 48.53
C ILE A 948 18.28 26.14 48.79
N GLY A 949 18.23 26.96 47.71
CA GLY A 949 18.05 28.44 47.69
C GLY A 949 19.15 29.18 46.90
N ALA A 950 19.02 29.83 45.74
CA ALA A 950 17.99 30.60 45.00
C ALA A 950 18.25 32.14 44.99
N THR A 951 18.13 32.74 43.78
CA THR A 951 17.96 34.19 43.42
C THR A 951 19.17 35.12 43.13
N ALA A 952 18.90 36.02 42.16
CA ALA A 952 19.57 37.29 41.75
C ALA A 952 21.07 37.23 41.29
N ALA A 953 21.46 37.49 40.03
CA ALA A 953 21.24 38.63 39.11
C ALA A 953 22.11 39.88 39.39
N LEU A 954 23.03 40.23 38.48
CA LEU A 954 23.07 41.49 37.72
C LEU A 954 24.26 41.57 36.73
N LEU A 955 24.05 42.27 35.60
CA LEU A 955 25.01 42.72 34.58
C LEU A 955 26.39 43.19 35.12
N MET A 956 27.48 42.93 34.37
CA MET A 956 28.07 43.93 33.44
C MET A 956 29.34 43.49 32.67
N LEU A 957 29.34 43.86 31.37
CA LEU A 957 30.45 44.44 30.59
C LEU A 957 31.65 43.60 30.06
N ILE A 958 31.79 43.74 28.73
CA ILE A 958 33.01 43.93 27.91
C ILE A 958 33.77 42.68 27.39
N ALA A 959 33.52 42.44 26.10
CA ALA A 959 34.46 42.07 25.02
C ALA A 959 35.50 40.97 25.27
N CYS A 960 35.33 39.86 24.54
CA CYS A 960 36.15 39.66 23.34
C CYS A 960 35.31 39.06 22.20
#